data_AF-A0A0F0GAE5-F1
#
_entry.id   AF-A0A0F0GAE5-F1
#
_cell.length_a   1.000
_cell.length_b   1.000
_cell.length_c   1.000
_cell.angle_alpha   90.00
_cell.angle_beta   90.00
_cell.angle_gamma   90.00
#
_symmetry.space_group_name_H-M   'P 1'
#
loop_
_entity.id
_entity.type
_entity.pdbx_description
1 polymer ?
#
loop_
_entity_poly.entity_id
_entity_poly.type
_entity_poly.pdbx_seq_one_letter_code
_entity_poly.pdbx_strand_id
1 'polypeptide(L)'
;SMLTALSQVHVDGINVDWMQLYTGGRRVDVPTYAFDHQSFWPENTAKSDVRSAGLGAVEHPLLGAAVELAGGAGHLFTARLSRRSWLADHAVHGAVLVPGAALVELALRAADEVGLDRVEELTLAAPLVLPESGGIQVQLIVGVPEDDSENSRRSIAIYSRPETAVDEPWTEHATGVLGTGGVTAEVGEWPPRAEAIDVSDAYERFAEGGFEYGPSFQGLRAAWRDGGTVFAEVALPEGVAASGFGLHPALLDSALHAALLVDGGAGLPFSWEGVSLHATGVTALRVKLTRNGSSIAIALADTAGAPVASVDALVVRAVSADQLTTVDRDSLFQLDWAEVDVPAEAAADVVVEHVVAEGEVVEATHTLVAQALARLQEWIAGERSEKLVFVTGTGCLAGAAVRGLVRAAQTEHPGRFGIIDTDSGELVPRALGIDEPELIIRDGVVKAARLARATATRREVTWQGPVLITGGTGGLGGVIAKHLVAQGVDELVLVSRRGEKPAWVAELDARVTVAKCDVSDRKAVQRLLKKHPVRSIVHAAGVLDDGVIESLTPERLSAVLRPKVDAAWNLHELAGELDRFVLFSSVAGTLGSAGQGNYAAANAFLDALAQHRPNTVSLAWGAWEGGMAGHLSEVDVERMRRAGMPPISVEQGVELFDAAVAHGGAALAPFRLDLAVLRAKGDVPAVLRGLVRTRSKRSVAGSDTAVTLVSRLSALSEVARLEALLDVVRVEVAGVLGHGGAGAVDPAQQFRDLGFDSLTAVELRNRLTAATGIRLPATLIFDYPTSGALASYLRDELFGGVVAIPDPALVSTSDDPIVIVGMACRYPGGVTTPEELWQLVIDEVDAVTGFPSDRGWDLDGLYHPDPDHIGTSYTRSGGFLHDAAEFDPSFFGMSPREALATDTQQRLLLETAWEALERAGIDPTSLRGSATGVFTGLMYNDYQSVVGGGDMEGHQGQGSAGSVASGRVSYVFGFEGPAVTVDTACSSSLVAMHWAIQSLRSGECSLALAGGVTVMSTPSTFIEFSRQRGVSEDGRSKAFSDSADGVGWAEGIGQVVLERRSDALRNGHRILAVVRGSAVNQDGASNGLTAPNGPSQQRVIRAALASAGLSVSDVDAVEAHGTGTPLGDPIEAQALLATYGQDRSTPLLLGSIKSNIGHSQAAAGVASVIKMVQALHHGVLPRTLHITEPSSHVDWEAGDVELLTATRSWPSVDRPRRAGVSSFGVSGT
;
A
#
# COMPACT_ATOMS: atom_id res chain seq x y z
N SER A 1 1.58 -52.30 5.25
CA SER A 1 1.13 -53.35 4.30
C SER A 1 2.04 -53.35 3.07
N MET A 2 1.87 -54.27 2.11
CA MET A 2 2.60 -54.22 0.83
C MET A 2 2.39 -52.89 0.10
N LEU A 3 1.17 -52.34 0.16
CA LEU A 3 0.83 -51.02 -0.37
C LEU A 3 1.63 -49.91 0.33
N THR A 4 1.72 -49.90 1.66
CA THR A 4 2.53 -48.92 2.41
C THR A 4 4.00 -48.95 1.98
N ALA A 5 4.58 -50.15 1.80
CA ALA A 5 5.96 -50.29 1.37
C ALA A 5 6.18 -49.79 -0.07
N LEU A 6 5.25 -50.09 -0.99
CA LEU A 6 5.29 -49.58 -2.36
C LEU A 6 5.11 -48.05 -2.43
N SER A 7 4.24 -47.50 -1.59
CA SER A 7 4.05 -46.05 -1.46
C SER A 7 5.32 -45.36 -0.94
N GLN A 8 5.98 -45.93 0.07
CA GLN A 8 7.25 -45.39 0.58
C GLN A 8 8.33 -45.39 -0.51
N VAL A 9 8.47 -46.49 -1.25
CA VAL A 9 9.39 -46.61 -2.39
C VAL A 9 9.09 -45.55 -3.46
N HIS A 10 7.81 -45.26 -3.72
CA HIS A 10 7.41 -44.21 -4.66
C HIS A 10 7.74 -42.80 -4.17
N VAL A 11 7.51 -42.50 -2.89
CA VAL A 11 7.87 -41.21 -2.26
C VAL A 11 9.39 -41.00 -2.25
N ASP A 12 10.16 -42.07 -2.08
CA ASP A 12 11.62 -42.07 -2.17
C ASP A 12 12.14 -41.93 -3.64
N GLY A 13 11.25 -41.62 -4.59
CA GLY A 13 11.57 -41.32 -5.99
C GLY A 13 11.75 -42.54 -6.89
N ILE A 14 11.43 -43.75 -6.41
CA ILE A 14 11.57 -44.97 -7.20
C ILE A 14 10.27 -45.21 -7.97
N ASN A 15 10.39 -45.46 -9.27
CA ASN A 15 9.24 -45.65 -10.14
C ASN A 15 8.55 -47.00 -9.83
N VAL A 16 7.29 -46.94 -9.39
CA VAL A 16 6.45 -48.10 -9.09
C VAL A 16 5.44 -48.29 -10.21
N ASP A 17 5.37 -49.51 -10.77
CA ASP A 17 4.37 -49.87 -11.78
C ASP A 17 3.02 -50.15 -11.13
N TRP A 18 2.27 -49.07 -10.87
CA TRP A 18 0.95 -49.12 -10.26
C TRP A 18 -0.10 -49.87 -11.10
N MET A 19 0.11 -49.99 -12.42
CA MET A 19 -0.81 -50.69 -13.33
C MET A 19 -0.84 -52.21 -13.09
N GLN A 20 0.25 -52.78 -12.57
CA GLN A 20 0.27 -54.19 -12.16
C GLN A 20 -0.49 -54.44 -10.85
N LEU A 21 -0.65 -53.42 -10.01
CA LEU A 21 -1.34 -53.52 -8.74
C LEU A 21 -2.86 -53.32 -8.87
N TYR A 22 -3.28 -52.45 -9.80
CA TYR A 22 -4.68 -52.10 -10.05
C TYR A 22 -5.09 -52.38 -11.50
N THR A 23 -5.27 -53.66 -11.85
CA THR A 23 -5.84 -54.05 -13.14
C THR A 23 -7.26 -53.51 -13.29
N GLY A 24 -7.42 -52.47 -14.12
CA GLY A 24 -8.71 -51.83 -14.44
C GLY A 24 -8.86 -50.37 -13.95
N GLY A 25 -7.89 -49.83 -13.21
CA GLY A 25 -7.89 -48.41 -12.79
C GLY A 25 -7.33 -47.46 -13.86
N ARG A 26 -7.73 -46.18 -13.81
CA ARG A 26 -7.02 -45.08 -14.50
C ARG A 26 -6.14 -44.34 -13.49
N ARG A 27 -4.89 -44.04 -13.86
CA ARG A 27 -4.03 -43.16 -13.07
C ARG A 27 -4.55 -41.72 -13.22
N VAL A 28 -4.83 -41.07 -12.10
CA VAL A 28 -5.12 -39.64 -12.03
C VAL A 28 -3.94 -39.04 -11.29
N ASP A 29 -3.20 -38.15 -11.94
CA ASP A 29 -2.18 -37.36 -11.24
C ASP A 29 -2.94 -36.26 -10.50
N VAL A 30 -3.19 -36.48 -9.21
CA VAL A 30 -3.55 -35.41 -8.29
C VAL A 30 -2.23 -34.88 -7.73
N PRO A 31 -2.06 -33.54 -7.63
CA PRO A 31 -1.04 -33.03 -6.72
C PRO A 31 -1.32 -33.66 -5.35
N THR A 32 -0.29 -34.08 -4.64
CA THR A 32 -0.42 -34.34 -3.20
C THR A 32 0.64 -33.47 -2.59
N TYR A 33 0.24 -32.30 -2.16
CA TYR A 33 1.14 -31.34 -1.56
C TYR A 33 0.94 -31.38 -0.05
N ALA A 34 1.99 -31.73 0.68
CA ALA A 34 2.01 -31.49 2.12
C ALA A 34 2.36 -30.01 2.27
N PHE A 35 1.39 -29.18 2.67
CA PHE A 35 1.59 -27.74 2.85
C PHE A 35 2.87 -27.44 3.65
N ASP A 36 3.60 -26.39 3.30
CA ASP A 36 4.72 -25.91 4.11
C ASP A 36 4.16 -25.14 5.32
N HIS A 37 3.93 -25.86 6.43
CA HIS A 37 3.30 -25.35 7.64
C HIS A 37 4.24 -24.37 8.38
N GLN A 38 4.19 -23.09 7.99
CA GLN A 38 4.90 -22.01 8.68
C GLN A 38 3.96 -21.25 9.60
N SER A 39 4.45 -20.81 10.76
CA SER A 39 3.62 -20.11 11.75
C SER A 39 3.40 -18.64 11.36
N PHE A 40 2.14 -18.26 11.19
CA PHE A 40 1.68 -16.90 10.95
C PHE A 40 0.70 -16.48 12.05
N TRP A 41 1.24 -15.99 13.15
CA TRP A 41 0.47 -15.34 14.21
C TRP A 41 1.06 -13.96 14.49
N PRO A 42 0.23 -12.90 14.67
CA PRO A 42 0.76 -11.59 15.04
C PRO A 42 1.53 -11.71 16.36
N GLU A 43 2.85 -11.57 16.30
CA GLU A 43 3.65 -11.53 17.51
C GLU A 43 3.25 -10.28 18.29
N ASN A 44 2.77 -10.48 19.51
CA ASN A 44 2.52 -9.39 20.42
C ASN A 44 3.87 -8.94 21.01
N THR A 45 4.73 -8.37 20.17
CA THR A 45 6.10 -7.99 20.52
C THR A 45 6.25 -6.48 20.58
N ALA A 46 6.29 -5.99 21.80
CA ALA A 46 7.09 -4.81 22.10
C ALA A 46 8.58 -5.11 21.87
N LYS A 47 9.23 -4.32 20.99
CA LYS A 47 10.68 -4.12 20.70
C LYS A 47 11.36 -5.02 19.64
N SER A 48 12.03 -4.37 18.67
CA SER A 48 12.70 -4.92 17.47
C SER A 48 14.22 -5.20 17.64
N ASP A 49 14.71 -6.29 17.03
CA ASP A 49 16.14 -6.62 16.82
C ASP A 49 16.45 -6.65 15.30
N VAL A 50 17.56 -6.02 14.89
CA VAL A 50 17.96 -5.70 13.49
C VAL A 50 18.63 -6.89 12.78
N ARG A 51 19.15 -7.89 13.51
CA ARG A 51 19.81 -9.07 12.92
C ARG A 51 18.84 -9.97 12.14
N SER A 52 17.54 -9.89 12.43
CA SER A 52 16.48 -10.62 11.74
C SER A 52 16.30 -10.20 10.26
N ALA A 53 16.82 -9.03 9.87
CA ALA A 53 16.76 -8.49 8.51
C ALA A 53 17.97 -8.84 7.62
N GLY A 54 18.85 -9.78 8.04
CA GLY A 54 20.04 -10.17 7.27
C GLY A 54 21.18 -9.15 7.28
N LEU A 55 21.11 -8.16 8.19
CA LEU A 55 22.09 -7.09 8.36
C LEU A 55 23.12 -7.48 9.42
N GLY A 56 24.42 -7.27 9.13
CA GLY A 56 25.48 -7.41 10.12
C GLY A 56 25.35 -6.33 11.19
N ALA A 57 25.23 -6.71 12.46
CA ALA A 57 25.16 -5.75 13.56
C ALA A 57 26.54 -5.14 13.80
N VAL A 58 26.66 -3.82 13.62
CA VAL A 58 27.87 -3.07 13.96
C VAL A 58 27.75 -2.64 15.41
N GLU A 59 28.67 -3.05 16.28
CA GLU A 59 28.73 -2.57 17.66
C GLU A 59 29.29 -1.14 17.70
N HIS A 60 28.51 -0.14 17.28
CA HIS A 60 28.87 1.27 17.34
C HIS A 60 27.66 2.18 17.64
N PRO A 61 27.75 3.15 18.57
CA PRO A 61 26.58 3.95 18.99
C PRO A 61 25.92 4.82 17.90
N LEU A 62 26.64 5.10 16.81
CA LEU A 62 26.11 5.86 15.66
C LEU A 62 25.93 5.03 14.39
N LEU A 63 26.34 3.76 14.33
CA LEU A 63 26.17 2.88 13.15
C LEU A 63 25.25 1.71 13.50
N GLY A 64 24.19 1.53 12.71
CA GLY A 64 23.17 0.52 12.98
C GLY A 64 23.42 -0.82 12.31
N ALA A 65 24.02 -0.82 11.12
CA ALA A 65 24.29 -2.04 10.36
C ALA A 65 25.45 -1.87 9.35
N ALA A 66 26.08 -3.00 9.00
CA ALA A 66 27.04 -3.12 7.90
C ALA A 66 26.63 -4.27 6.98
N VAL A 67 26.85 -4.06 5.67
CA VAL A 67 26.58 -5.03 4.61
C VAL A 67 27.77 -5.04 3.66
N GLU A 68 28.36 -6.21 3.44
CA GLU A 68 29.31 -6.43 2.35
C GLU A 68 28.54 -6.56 1.03
N LEU A 69 28.91 -5.77 0.02
CA LEU A 69 28.23 -5.80 -1.28
C LEU A 69 28.66 -7.03 -2.09
N ALA A 70 27.68 -7.79 -2.57
CA ALA A 70 27.90 -9.02 -3.33
C ALA A 70 28.85 -8.79 -4.53
N GLY A 71 29.79 -9.73 -4.74
CA GLY A 71 30.80 -9.64 -5.79
C GLY A 71 32.06 -8.83 -5.42
N GLY A 72 32.24 -8.49 -4.13
CA GLY A 72 33.42 -7.75 -3.65
C GLY A 72 33.39 -6.27 -4.01
N ALA A 73 32.21 -5.70 -4.23
CA ALA A 73 32.00 -4.34 -4.72
C ALA A 73 32.17 -3.24 -3.64
N GLY A 74 32.65 -3.59 -2.45
CA GLY A 74 32.84 -2.68 -1.32
C GLY A 74 31.93 -3.01 -0.13
N HIS A 75 31.89 -2.10 0.84
CA HIS A 75 31.05 -2.20 2.05
C HIS A 75 30.08 -1.03 2.12
N LEU A 76 28.86 -1.30 2.56
CA LEU A 76 27.83 -0.32 2.86
C LEU A 76 27.51 -0.34 4.36
N PHE A 77 27.64 0.81 5.01
CA PHE A 77 27.22 1.00 6.41
C PHE A 77 25.99 1.89 6.45
N THR A 78 25.08 1.63 7.39
CA THR A 78 23.86 2.43 7.57
C THR A 78 23.67 2.86 9.02
N ALA A 79 23.07 4.04 9.18
CA ALA A 79 22.83 4.66 10.47
C ALA A 79 21.55 5.52 10.46
N ARG A 80 21.02 5.79 11.65
CA ARG A 80 19.91 6.73 11.86
C ARG A 80 20.29 7.75 12.93
N LEU A 81 20.38 9.03 12.55
CA LEU A 81 20.71 10.12 13.47
C LEU A 81 19.48 11.00 13.73
N SER A 82 19.32 11.52 14.95
CA SER A 82 18.21 12.42 15.29
C SER A 82 18.59 13.38 16.43
N ARG A 83 17.79 14.43 16.62
CA ARG A 83 17.91 15.38 17.74
C ARG A 83 17.54 14.79 19.11
N ARG A 84 17.21 13.50 19.20
CA ARG A 84 16.97 12.80 20.49
C ARG A 84 18.26 12.30 21.17
N SER A 85 19.42 12.75 20.71
CA SER A 85 20.75 12.37 21.21
C SER A 85 21.56 13.61 21.61
N TRP A 86 22.75 13.41 22.18
CA TRP A 86 23.70 14.49 22.51
C TRP A 86 24.10 15.35 21.30
N LEU A 87 23.88 14.88 20.06
CA LEU A 87 24.08 15.69 18.84
C LEU A 87 23.20 16.95 18.81
N ALA A 88 22.09 16.99 19.54
CA ALA A 88 21.24 18.17 19.65
C ALA A 88 21.95 19.37 20.30
N ASP A 89 23.02 19.12 21.07
CA ASP A 89 23.81 20.14 21.73
C ASP A 89 24.88 20.77 20.81
N HIS A 90 24.94 20.40 19.53
CA HIS A 90 25.87 21.02 18.57
C HIS A 90 25.10 21.87 17.56
N ALA A 91 24.91 23.15 17.89
CA ALA A 91 24.26 24.12 17.03
C ALA A 91 25.24 25.19 16.53
N VAL A 92 25.09 25.57 15.25
CA VAL A 92 25.89 26.62 14.61
C VAL A 92 24.96 27.51 13.79
N HIS A 93 24.98 28.82 14.06
CA HIS A 93 24.07 29.83 13.50
C HIS A 93 22.59 29.41 13.60
N GLY A 94 22.18 28.87 14.74
CA GLY A 94 20.81 28.39 15.00
C GLY A 94 20.43 27.04 14.37
N ALA A 95 21.31 26.41 13.59
CA ALA A 95 21.07 25.09 12.99
C ALA A 95 21.81 23.98 13.75
N VAL A 96 21.13 22.88 14.08
CA VAL A 96 21.78 21.71 14.71
C VAL A 96 22.48 20.89 13.63
N LEU A 97 23.80 20.77 13.74
CA LEU A 97 24.66 20.09 12.76
C LEU A 97 25.28 18.84 13.38
N VAL A 98 25.46 17.78 12.59
CA VAL A 98 26.39 16.71 12.96
C VAL A 98 27.81 17.26 12.87
N PRO A 99 28.62 17.20 13.95
CA PRO A 99 29.96 17.78 13.95
C PRO A 99 30.88 17.04 12.98
N GLY A 100 31.84 17.75 12.38
CA GLY A 100 32.84 17.13 11.51
C GLY A 100 33.63 16.01 12.21
N ALA A 101 33.84 16.13 13.52
CA ALA A 101 34.43 15.09 14.36
C ALA A 101 33.63 13.78 14.35
N ALA A 102 32.29 13.82 14.23
CA ALA A 102 31.47 12.62 14.14
C ALA A 102 31.60 11.95 12.77
N LEU A 103 31.75 12.72 11.69
CA LEU A 103 32.00 12.16 10.35
C LEU A 103 33.36 11.46 10.27
N VAL A 104 34.38 12.02 10.94
CA VAL A 104 35.71 11.39 11.07
C VAL A 104 35.64 10.10 11.88
N GLU A 105 34.92 10.09 13.00
CA GLU A 105 34.72 8.88 13.82
C GLU A 105 34.03 7.77 13.01
N LEU A 106 32.99 8.10 12.23
CA LEU A 106 32.33 7.14 11.35
C LEU A 106 33.29 6.60 10.27
N ALA A 107 34.15 7.45 9.72
CA ALA A 107 35.17 7.05 8.74
C ALA A 107 36.24 6.14 9.35
N LEU A 108 36.71 6.43 10.58
CA LEU A 108 37.66 5.59 11.32
C LEU A 108 37.05 4.22 11.63
N ARG A 109 35.78 4.17 12.06
CA ARG A 109 35.09 2.90 12.31
C ARG A 109 34.89 2.09 11.03
N ALA A 110 34.58 2.75 9.91
CA ALA A 110 34.45 2.10 8.61
C ALA A 110 35.80 1.57 8.09
N ALA A 111 36.90 2.30 8.36
CA ALA A 111 38.26 1.86 8.07
C ALA A 111 38.61 0.57 8.84
N ASP A 112 38.34 0.55 10.15
CA ASP A 112 38.61 -0.59 11.03
C ASP A 112 37.88 -1.86 10.55
N GLU A 113 36.62 -1.73 10.10
CA GLU A 113 35.85 -2.88 9.57
C GLU A 113 36.50 -3.50 8.32
N VAL A 114 37.20 -2.70 7.51
CA VAL A 114 37.89 -3.17 6.30
C VAL A 114 39.39 -3.40 6.51
N GLY A 115 39.85 -3.41 7.76
CA GLY A 115 41.24 -3.69 8.13
C GLY A 115 42.22 -2.53 7.90
N LEU A 116 41.72 -1.29 7.82
CA LEU A 116 42.51 -0.07 7.64
C LEU A 116 42.50 0.76 8.93
N ASP A 117 43.61 1.44 9.24
CA ASP A 117 43.80 2.15 10.53
C ASP A 117 43.97 3.67 10.39
N ARG A 118 43.83 4.20 9.16
CA ARG A 118 44.07 5.61 8.86
C ARG A 118 43.06 6.17 7.86
N VAL A 119 42.57 7.38 8.16
CA VAL A 119 41.92 8.26 7.18
C VAL A 119 43.02 9.12 6.56
N GLU A 120 43.42 8.82 5.33
CA GLU A 120 44.44 9.60 4.63
C GLU A 120 43.92 11.00 4.30
N GLU A 121 42.69 11.08 3.80
CA GLU A 121 42.00 12.34 3.48
C GLU A 121 40.50 12.17 3.71
N LEU A 122 39.84 13.17 4.27
CA LEU A 122 38.38 13.30 4.31
C LEU A 122 37.99 14.76 4.11
N THR A 123 37.38 15.05 2.96
CA THR A 123 36.89 16.38 2.59
C THR A 123 35.37 16.46 2.83
N LEU A 124 34.95 17.47 3.58
CA LEU A 124 33.55 17.73 3.93
C LEU A 124 32.92 18.65 2.89
N ALA A 125 32.02 18.08 2.07
CA ALA A 125 31.40 18.74 0.92
C ALA A 125 30.22 19.63 1.31
N ALA A 126 29.40 19.18 2.25
CA ALA A 126 28.22 19.90 2.72
C ALA A 126 27.96 19.62 4.21
N PRO A 127 27.57 20.62 5.01
CA PRO A 127 27.13 20.40 6.39
C PRO A 127 25.97 19.42 6.46
N LEU A 128 26.01 18.51 7.43
CA LEU A 128 24.93 17.58 7.70
C LEU A 128 24.05 18.17 8.80
N VAL A 129 22.84 18.61 8.46
CA VAL A 129 21.89 19.28 9.35
C VAL A 129 20.89 18.26 9.93
N LEU A 130 20.63 18.30 11.23
CA LEU A 130 19.60 17.48 11.87
C LEU A 130 18.24 18.19 11.90
N PRO A 131 17.17 17.58 11.36
CA PRO A 131 15.85 18.19 11.31
C PRO A 131 15.23 18.34 12.71
N GLU A 132 14.39 19.35 12.90
CA GLU A 132 13.66 19.61 14.16
C GLU A 132 12.79 18.44 14.63
N SER A 133 12.26 17.65 13.69
CA SER A 133 11.47 16.45 13.97
C SER A 133 11.88 15.31 13.04
N GLY A 134 11.77 14.07 13.52
CA GLY A 134 12.21 12.87 12.79
C GLY A 134 13.72 12.56 12.98
N GLY A 135 14.22 11.66 12.14
CA GLY A 135 15.64 11.34 12.01
C GLY A 135 16.12 11.48 10.58
N ILE A 136 17.42 11.32 10.36
CA ILE A 136 18.04 11.18 9.05
C ILE A 136 18.66 9.78 8.95
N GLN A 137 18.52 9.18 7.79
CA GLN A 137 19.26 8.00 7.37
C GLN A 137 20.64 8.46 6.89
N VAL A 138 21.69 7.74 7.28
CA VAL A 138 23.07 7.99 6.86
C VAL A 138 23.60 6.70 6.23
N GLN A 139 24.25 6.83 5.08
CA GLN A 139 24.93 5.74 4.39
C GLN A 139 26.41 6.06 4.23
N LEU A 140 27.27 5.08 4.47
CA LEU A 140 28.69 5.17 4.19
C LEU A 140 29.08 4.07 3.22
N ILE A 141 29.72 4.46 2.12
CA ILE A 141 30.17 3.55 1.08
C ILE A 141 31.69 3.51 1.13
N VAL A 142 32.25 2.33 1.37
CA VAL A 142 33.69 2.06 1.24
C VAL A 142 33.92 1.26 -0.03
N GLY A 143 34.74 1.82 -0.92
CA GLY A 143 35.02 1.25 -2.23
C GLY A 143 35.89 -0.02 -2.19
N VAL A 144 36.09 -0.58 -3.39
CA VAL A 144 37.01 -1.69 -3.63
C VAL A 144 38.46 -1.24 -3.43
N PRO A 145 39.37 -2.15 -3.08
CA PRO A 145 40.78 -1.81 -2.98
C PRO A 145 41.33 -1.42 -4.36
N GLU A 146 42.12 -0.34 -4.43
CA GLU A 146 42.81 0.11 -5.65
C GLU A 146 43.80 -0.93 -6.22
N ASP A 147 44.34 -1.82 -5.39
CA ASP A 147 45.20 -2.95 -5.80
C ASP A 147 45.01 -4.20 -4.90
N ASP A 148 45.59 -5.34 -5.31
CA ASP A 148 45.48 -6.62 -4.58
C ASP A 148 46.41 -6.71 -3.36
N SER A 149 46.98 -5.60 -2.88
CA SER A 149 47.84 -5.61 -1.69
C SER A 149 47.01 -5.52 -0.40
N GLU A 150 47.50 -6.13 0.68
CA GLU A 150 46.86 -6.07 2.01
C GLU A 150 46.75 -4.63 2.56
N ASN A 151 47.52 -3.68 2.01
CA ASN A 151 47.55 -2.28 2.41
C ASN A 151 46.90 -1.34 1.37
N SER A 152 46.08 -1.89 0.48
CA SER A 152 45.47 -1.10 -0.60
C SER A 152 44.57 0.01 -0.05
N ARG A 153 44.71 1.18 -0.65
CA ARG A 153 43.81 2.32 -0.41
C ARG A 153 42.39 2.01 -0.85
N ARG A 154 41.43 2.65 -0.19
CA ARG A 154 40.00 2.56 -0.50
C ARG A 154 39.35 3.93 -0.44
N SER A 155 38.46 4.24 -1.38
CA SER A 155 37.63 5.44 -1.31
C SER A 155 36.55 5.29 -0.24
N ILE A 156 36.17 6.39 0.42
CA ILE A 156 35.01 6.46 1.30
C ILE A 156 34.12 7.64 0.89
N ALA A 157 32.81 7.46 0.95
CA ALA A 157 31.84 8.54 0.80
C ALA A 157 30.71 8.40 1.84
N ILE A 158 30.27 9.52 2.40
CA ILE A 158 29.23 9.62 3.44
C ILE A 158 28.06 10.41 2.88
N TYR A 159 26.89 9.79 2.92
CA TYR A 159 25.64 10.32 2.41
C TYR A 159 24.60 10.40 3.51
N SER A 160 23.66 11.34 3.40
CA SER A 160 22.46 11.34 4.25
C SER A 160 21.19 11.67 3.49
N ARG A 161 20.06 11.34 4.12
CA ARG A 161 18.71 11.62 3.64
C ARG A 161 17.72 11.65 4.81
N PRO A 162 16.69 12.50 4.82
CA PRO A 162 15.65 12.45 5.86
C PRO A 162 14.93 11.10 5.91
N GLU A 163 14.63 10.61 7.11
CA GLU A 163 13.92 9.33 7.32
C GLU A 163 12.51 9.33 6.73
N THR A 164 11.85 10.48 6.73
CA THR A 164 10.52 10.69 6.15
C THR A 164 10.55 10.87 4.63
N ALA A 165 11.73 10.90 4.02
CA ALA A 165 11.93 11.23 2.61
C ALA A 165 12.69 10.09 1.90
N VAL A 166 12.13 8.88 1.93
CA VAL A 166 12.76 7.64 1.43
C VAL A 166 13.04 7.66 -0.08
N ASP A 167 12.53 8.65 -0.82
CA ASP A 167 12.76 8.82 -2.26
C ASP A 167 13.50 10.13 -2.65
N GLU A 168 14.02 10.89 -1.67
CA GLU A 168 14.94 11.99 -1.96
C GLU A 168 16.32 11.47 -2.40
N PRO A 169 17.05 12.21 -3.25
CA PRO A 169 18.43 11.88 -3.56
C PRO A 169 19.29 12.00 -2.31
N TRP A 170 20.22 11.06 -2.15
CA TRP A 170 21.22 11.10 -1.09
C TRP A 170 22.09 12.34 -1.24
N THR A 171 22.22 13.12 -0.17
CA THR A 171 23.13 14.27 -0.13
C THR A 171 24.51 13.79 0.30
N GLU A 172 25.53 14.04 -0.51
CA GLU A 172 26.92 13.74 -0.17
C GLU A 172 27.45 14.79 0.82
N HIS A 173 27.91 14.33 1.98
CA HIS A 173 28.43 15.19 3.04
C HIS A 173 29.95 15.11 3.17
N ALA A 174 30.54 13.95 2.87
CA ALA A 174 31.98 13.77 2.93
C ALA A 174 32.46 12.75 1.89
N THR A 175 33.66 12.95 1.38
CA THR A 175 34.36 12.02 0.49
C THR A 175 35.85 11.99 0.83
N GLY A 176 36.51 10.85 0.66
CA GLY A 176 37.87 10.67 1.14
C GLY A 176 38.53 9.35 0.76
N VAL A 177 39.71 9.14 1.34
CA VAL A 177 40.57 7.96 1.12
C VAL A 177 40.99 7.38 2.46
N LEU A 178 40.84 6.06 2.59
CA LEU A 178 41.29 5.25 3.72
C LEU A 178 42.58 4.51 3.35
N GLY A 179 43.48 4.34 4.31
CA GLY A 179 44.77 3.69 4.10
C GLY A 179 45.37 3.15 5.39
N THR A 180 46.68 2.87 5.37
CA THR A 180 47.43 2.32 6.50
C THR A 180 48.65 3.18 6.87
N GLY A 181 49.16 3.04 8.09
CA GLY A 181 50.49 3.53 8.46
C GLY A 181 50.50 4.95 9.03
N GLY A 182 49.77 5.17 10.12
CA GLY A 182 49.77 6.42 10.87
C GLY A 182 51.11 6.75 11.55
N VAL A 183 51.41 8.05 11.69
CA VAL A 183 52.56 8.54 12.46
C VAL A 183 52.06 9.05 13.81
N THR A 184 52.65 8.59 14.90
CA THR A 184 52.31 9.06 16.25
C THR A 184 52.90 10.45 16.51
N ALA A 185 52.06 11.39 16.93
CA ALA A 185 52.49 12.73 17.33
C ALA A 185 52.45 12.88 18.87
N GLU A 186 53.47 13.52 19.45
CA GLU A 186 53.58 13.71 20.91
C GLU A 186 53.11 15.10 21.36
N VAL A 187 52.42 15.13 22.51
CA VAL A 187 51.94 16.38 23.15
C VAL A 187 53.03 17.11 23.95
N GLY A 188 54.12 16.44 24.34
CA GLY A 188 55.26 17.04 25.06
C GLY A 188 55.11 17.13 26.59
N GLU A 189 55.93 17.97 27.25
CA GLU A 189 55.93 18.18 28.71
C GLU A 189 54.61 18.81 29.20
N TRP A 190 54.02 18.26 30.27
CA TRP A 190 52.75 18.73 30.82
C TRP A 190 52.85 19.01 32.34
N PRO A 191 52.31 20.13 32.86
CA PRO A 191 51.68 21.24 32.12
C PRO A 191 52.69 21.99 31.22
N PRO A 192 52.24 22.53 30.08
CA PRO A 192 53.12 23.19 29.12
C PRO A 192 53.70 24.49 29.70
N ARG A 193 54.94 24.83 29.31
CA ARG A 193 55.57 26.13 29.65
C ARG A 193 55.06 27.24 28.72
N ALA A 194 53.76 27.50 28.78
CA ALA A 194 53.02 28.39 27.88
C ALA A 194 52.14 29.36 28.68
N GLU A 195 51.70 30.45 28.04
CA GLU A 195 50.81 31.45 28.68
C GLU A 195 49.39 30.89 28.82
N ALA A 196 48.81 30.91 30.02
CA ALA A 196 47.45 30.40 30.24
C ALA A 196 46.41 31.31 29.58
N ILE A 197 45.43 30.70 28.90
CA ILE A 197 44.26 31.38 28.33
C ILE A 197 43.10 31.23 29.31
N ASP A 198 42.40 32.32 29.58
CA ASP A 198 41.15 32.26 30.35
C ASP A 198 40.04 31.62 29.50
N VAL A 199 39.45 30.54 30.02
CA VAL A 199 38.40 29.75 29.36
C VAL A 199 37.06 29.84 30.10
N SER A 200 36.97 30.64 31.16
CA SER A 200 35.79 30.74 32.04
C SER A 200 34.49 31.08 31.29
N ASP A 201 34.61 31.95 30.29
CA ASP A 201 33.53 32.51 29.46
C ASP A 201 33.64 32.06 27.98
N ALA A 202 34.47 31.05 27.69
CA ALA A 202 34.80 30.68 26.31
C ALA A 202 33.55 30.30 25.49
N TYR A 203 32.64 29.52 26.07
CA TYR A 203 31.43 29.07 25.38
C TYR A 203 30.40 30.19 25.16
N GLU A 204 30.35 31.18 26.06
CA GLU A 204 29.55 32.40 25.85
C GLU A 204 30.10 33.20 24.66
N ARG A 205 31.43 33.36 24.59
CA ARG A 205 32.11 34.01 23.46
C ARG A 205 31.95 33.24 22.14
N PHE A 206 31.92 31.91 22.18
CA PHE A 206 31.67 31.09 20.99
C PHE A 206 30.23 31.26 20.47
N ALA A 207 29.25 31.32 21.38
CA ALA A 207 27.85 31.55 21.02
C ALA A 207 27.64 32.93 20.36
N GLU A 208 28.34 33.98 20.81
CA GLU A 208 28.33 35.30 20.14
C GLU A 208 28.85 35.24 18.70
N GLY A 209 29.76 34.31 18.41
CA GLY A 209 30.27 34.01 17.06
C GLY A 209 29.38 33.08 16.24
N GLY A 210 28.23 32.65 16.79
CA GLY A 210 27.30 31.72 16.17
C GLY A 210 27.62 30.24 16.42
N PHE A 211 28.49 29.89 17.36
CA PHE A 211 28.77 28.51 17.75
C PHE A 211 28.10 28.20 19.10
N GLU A 212 26.85 27.73 19.03
CA GLU A 212 25.96 27.48 20.16
C GLU A 212 26.13 26.04 20.67
N TYR A 213 27.21 25.81 21.42
CA TYR A 213 27.49 24.51 22.02
C TYR A 213 26.73 24.30 23.34
N GLY A 214 25.85 23.32 23.38
CA GLY A 214 25.15 22.83 24.56
C GLY A 214 26.02 21.94 25.46
N PRO A 215 25.48 21.47 26.60
CA PRO A 215 26.26 20.85 27.68
C PRO A 215 27.17 19.70 27.24
N SER A 216 26.74 18.85 26.29
CA SER A 216 27.51 17.70 25.84
C SER A 216 28.81 18.06 25.11
N PHE A 217 28.91 19.26 24.52
CA PHE A 217 30.08 19.75 23.79
C PHE A 217 30.92 20.76 24.59
N GLN A 218 30.58 21.01 25.86
CA GLN A 218 31.33 21.93 26.71
C GLN A 218 32.47 21.23 27.47
N GLY A 219 33.40 20.62 26.72
CA GLY A 219 34.47 19.79 27.28
C GLY A 219 35.78 20.52 27.63
N LEU A 220 35.96 21.78 27.25
CA LEU A 220 37.21 22.52 27.43
C LEU A 220 37.44 22.92 28.91
N ARG A 221 38.57 22.49 29.48
CA ARG A 221 38.88 22.68 30.92
C ARG A 221 39.97 23.70 31.18
N ALA A 222 41.01 23.68 30.37
CA ALA A 222 42.14 24.61 30.46
C ALA A 222 42.79 24.74 29.08
N ALA A 223 43.37 25.91 28.80
CA ALA A 223 44.14 26.13 27.58
C ALA A 223 45.36 27.01 27.84
N TRP A 224 46.42 26.80 27.08
CA TRP A 224 47.65 27.60 27.08
C TRP A 224 48.11 27.89 25.66
N ARG A 225 48.85 28.99 25.49
CA ARG A 225 49.39 29.43 24.21
C ARG A 225 50.89 29.66 24.29
N ASP A 226 51.60 29.14 23.29
CA ASP A 226 52.99 29.48 23.01
C ASP A 226 53.15 29.75 21.51
N GLY A 227 53.24 31.03 21.14
CA GLY A 227 53.31 31.46 19.74
C GLY A 227 52.11 30.99 18.90
N GLY A 228 52.39 30.11 17.93
CA GLY A 228 51.41 29.47 17.03
C GLY A 228 50.92 28.10 17.47
N THR A 229 51.30 27.66 18.68
CA THR A 229 50.88 26.39 19.28
C THR A 229 49.90 26.65 20.44
N VAL A 230 48.81 25.89 20.47
CA VAL A 230 47.82 25.90 21.55
C VAL A 230 47.82 24.54 22.22
N PHE A 231 47.85 24.54 23.54
CA PHE A 231 47.71 23.35 24.38
C PHE A 231 46.37 23.43 25.09
N ALA A 232 45.66 22.31 25.23
CA ALA A 232 44.41 22.28 25.98
C ALA A 232 44.21 20.98 26.76
N GLU A 233 43.52 21.08 27.89
CA GLU A 233 42.90 19.93 28.56
C GLU A 233 41.41 19.93 28.22
N VAL A 234 40.93 18.80 27.70
CA VAL A 234 39.51 18.59 27.40
C VAL A 234 39.03 17.31 28.06
N ALA A 235 37.81 17.31 28.56
CA ALA A 235 37.20 16.14 29.20
C ALA A 235 35.72 16.07 28.88
N LEU A 236 35.22 14.86 28.64
CA LEU A 236 33.80 14.61 28.44
C LEU A 236 33.00 15.11 29.66
N PRO A 237 31.91 15.87 29.45
CA PRO A 237 31.00 16.27 30.51
C PRO A 237 30.37 15.07 31.26
N GLU A 238 30.00 15.27 32.52
CA GLU A 238 29.34 14.23 33.32
C GLU A 238 28.00 13.81 32.67
N GLY A 239 27.79 12.50 32.51
CA GLY A 239 26.57 11.94 31.90
C GLY A 239 26.70 11.53 30.43
N VAL A 240 27.83 11.83 29.77
CA VAL A 240 28.11 11.37 28.39
C VAL A 240 28.92 10.07 28.42
N ALA A 241 28.36 8.97 27.91
CA ALA A 241 29.03 7.66 27.90
C ALA A 241 30.07 7.57 26.77
N ALA A 242 31.32 7.24 27.11
CA ALA A 242 32.41 7.09 26.14
C ALA A 242 32.50 5.70 25.49
N SER A 243 31.78 4.71 26.02
CA SER A 243 31.85 3.31 25.54
C SER A 243 31.31 3.16 24.13
N GLY A 244 32.02 2.41 23.28
CA GLY A 244 31.60 2.06 21.91
C GLY A 244 32.12 2.99 20.81
N PHE A 245 32.80 4.09 21.17
CA PHE A 245 33.51 4.96 20.23
C PHE A 245 35.01 4.65 20.24
N GLY A 246 35.66 4.80 19.09
CA GLY A 246 37.10 4.91 18.98
C GLY A 246 37.58 6.16 19.72
N LEU A 247 37.14 7.34 19.28
CA LEU A 247 37.23 8.58 20.05
C LEU A 247 35.89 9.30 20.05
N HIS A 248 35.33 9.56 21.24
CA HIS A 248 33.99 10.17 21.32
C HIS A 248 33.95 11.51 20.57
N PRO A 249 33.02 11.74 19.63
CA PRO A 249 33.07 12.92 18.77
C PRO A 249 32.98 14.24 19.54
N ALA A 250 32.18 14.31 20.62
CA ALA A 250 32.14 15.51 21.46
C ALA A 250 33.49 15.82 22.16
N LEU A 251 34.30 14.80 22.46
CA LEU A 251 35.64 14.97 23.05
C LEU A 251 36.64 15.48 22.00
N LEU A 252 36.59 14.90 20.79
CA LEU A 252 37.39 15.35 19.66
C LEU A 252 37.02 16.78 19.23
N ASP A 253 35.72 17.09 19.15
CA ASP A 253 35.23 18.42 18.80
C ASP A 253 35.62 19.46 19.86
N SER A 254 35.53 19.11 21.15
CA SER A 254 36.03 19.96 22.24
C SER A 254 37.53 20.27 22.12
N ALA A 255 38.33 19.33 21.59
CA ALA A 255 39.74 19.58 21.29
C ALA A 255 39.92 20.64 20.20
N LEU A 256 39.00 20.72 19.22
CA LEU A 256 39.00 21.75 18.18
C LEU A 256 38.59 23.12 18.72
N HIS A 257 37.78 23.19 19.78
CA HIS A 257 37.38 24.46 20.40
C HIS A 257 38.59 25.26 20.90
N ALA A 258 39.69 24.59 21.26
CA ALA A 258 40.94 25.27 21.62
C ALA A 258 41.52 26.09 20.44
N ALA A 259 41.23 25.73 19.19
CA ALA A 259 41.60 26.52 18.02
C ALA A 259 40.78 27.81 17.88
N LEU A 260 39.54 27.85 18.42
CA LEU A 260 38.67 29.03 18.42
C LEU A 260 39.15 30.11 19.40
N LEU A 261 40.01 29.75 20.37
CA LEU A 261 40.56 30.68 21.36
C LEU A 261 41.67 31.60 20.84
N VAL A 262 42.12 31.44 19.60
CA VAL A 262 43.22 32.22 19.00
C VAL A 262 42.80 32.86 17.67
N ASP A 263 43.30 34.08 17.42
CA ASP A 263 42.86 34.93 16.29
C ASP A 263 42.94 34.22 14.92
N GLY A 264 41.81 34.22 14.21
CA GLY A 264 41.65 33.66 12.87
C GLY A 264 41.28 32.17 12.80
N GLY A 265 40.67 31.61 13.85
CA GLY A 265 40.23 30.20 13.93
C GLY A 265 38.73 29.93 13.76
N ALA A 266 37.88 30.95 13.60
CA ALA A 266 36.43 30.76 13.49
C ALA A 266 36.06 30.09 12.15
N GLY A 267 35.74 28.80 12.19
CA GLY A 267 35.30 28.05 11.02
C GLY A 267 35.01 26.60 11.34
N LEU A 268 34.17 25.96 10.52
CA LEU A 268 33.93 24.54 10.60
C LEU A 268 35.06 23.75 9.92
N PRO A 269 35.35 22.52 10.37
CA PRO A 269 36.21 21.59 9.65
C PRO A 269 35.78 21.48 8.18
N PHE A 270 36.72 21.57 7.26
CA PHE A 270 36.49 21.43 5.82
C PHE A 270 37.23 20.23 5.24
N SER A 271 38.47 19.99 5.67
CA SER A 271 39.26 18.84 5.20
C SER A 271 40.18 18.35 6.31
N TRP A 272 40.23 17.03 6.48
CA TRP A 272 41.05 16.30 7.43
C TRP A 272 42.05 15.44 6.67
N GLU A 273 43.33 15.56 7.01
CA GLU A 273 44.40 14.76 6.43
C GLU A 273 45.14 13.99 7.52
N GLY A 274 45.39 12.71 7.25
CA GLY A 274 46.20 11.84 8.10
C GLY A 274 45.67 11.67 9.52
N VAL A 275 44.41 11.25 9.66
CA VAL A 275 43.82 10.94 10.98
C VAL A 275 44.13 9.48 11.35
N SER A 276 44.74 9.28 12.50
CA SER A 276 45.04 7.94 13.05
C SER A 276 44.67 7.85 14.52
N LEU A 277 44.12 6.72 14.91
CA LEU A 277 43.70 6.41 16.28
C LEU A 277 44.66 5.38 16.89
N HIS A 278 45.22 5.70 18.06
CA HIS A 278 46.23 4.89 18.77
C HIS A 278 45.67 4.22 20.03
N ALA A 279 44.62 4.79 20.64
CA ALA A 279 43.93 4.25 21.82
C ALA A 279 42.44 4.65 21.83
N THR A 280 41.59 3.83 22.47
CA THR A 280 40.13 4.05 22.53
C THR A 280 39.61 4.15 23.97
N GLY A 281 38.36 4.60 24.14
CA GLY A 281 37.66 4.60 25.43
C GLY A 281 38.12 5.67 26.44
N VAL A 282 38.87 6.67 25.98
CA VAL A 282 39.32 7.78 26.83
C VAL A 282 38.23 8.81 27.06
N THR A 283 38.18 9.37 28.26
CA THR A 283 37.19 10.40 28.65
C THR A 283 37.81 11.78 28.83
N ALA A 284 39.14 11.90 28.80
CA ALA A 284 39.88 13.15 28.92
C ALA A 284 41.15 13.11 28.10
N LEU A 285 41.50 14.25 27.49
CA LEU A 285 42.65 14.42 26.61
C LEU A 285 43.50 15.62 27.00
N ARG A 286 44.80 15.48 26.76
CA ARG A 286 45.76 16.55 26.53
C ARG A 286 45.88 16.76 25.03
N VAL A 287 45.70 18.00 24.60
CA VAL A 287 45.63 18.41 23.19
C VAL A 287 46.81 19.34 22.91
N LYS A 288 47.51 19.11 21.80
CA LYS A 288 48.47 20.05 21.23
C LYS A 288 48.09 20.36 19.79
N LEU A 289 47.74 21.61 19.53
CA LEU A 289 47.41 22.16 18.21
C LEU A 289 48.58 23.00 17.72
N THR A 290 49.12 22.70 16.54
CA THR A 290 50.20 23.49 15.92
C THR A 290 49.73 24.05 14.59
N ARG A 291 49.70 25.38 14.46
CA ARG A 291 49.25 26.03 13.22
C ARG A 291 50.37 26.07 12.18
N ASN A 292 50.13 25.45 11.02
CA ASN A 292 51.02 25.41 9.87
C ASN A 292 50.35 26.12 8.68
N GLY A 293 50.56 27.43 8.57
CA GLY A 293 49.90 28.26 7.55
C GLY A 293 48.37 28.28 7.74
N SER A 294 47.63 27.75 6.77
CA SER A 294 46.16 27.63 6.81
C SER A 294 45.65 26.32 7.40
N SER A 295 46.54 25.41 7.80
CA SER A 295 46.19 24.11 8.39
C SER A 295 46.61 24.00 9.85
N ILE A 296 45.99 23.08 10.59
CA ILE A 296 46.27 22.81 12.01
C ILE A 296 46.65 21.33 12.16
N ALA A 297 47.83 21.04 12.68
CA ALA A 297 48.21 19.69 13.09
C ALA A 297 47.78 19.44 14.55
N ILE A 298 47.27 18.26 14.86
CA ILE A 298 46.69 17.90 16.17
C ILE A 298 47.37 16.65 16.72
N ALA A 299 47.89 16.74 17.95
CA ALA A 299 48.31 15.59 18.75
C ALA A 299 47.42 15.46 19.98
N LEU A 300 46.85 14.28 20.19
CA LEU A 300 45.99 13.96 21.33
C LEU A 300 46.65 12.87 22.17
N ALA A 301 46.72 13.09 23.48
CA ALA A 301 47.20 12.11 24.45
C ALA A 301 46.26 12.02 25.65
N ASP A 302 46.29 10.92 26.39
CA ASP A 302 45.54 10.79 27.63
C ASP A 302 46.16 11.62 28.78
N THR A 303 45.58 11.53 29.98
CA THR A 303 46.07 12.24 31.17
C THR A 303 47.41 11.71 31.71
N ALA A 304 47.83 10.51 31.29
CA ALA A 304 49.15 9.96 31.57
C ALA A 304 50.20 10.39 30.52
N GLY A 305 49.77 10.97 29.38
CA GLY A 305 50.62 11.37 28.27
C GLY A 305 50.79 10.31 27.19
N ALA A 306 50.05 9.20 27.24
CA ALA A 306 50.07 8.18 26.19
C ALA A 306 49.31 8.68 24.95
N PRO A 307 49.83 8.50 23.73
CA PRO A 307 49.16 8.94 22.50
C PRO A 307 47.79 8.28 22.31
N VAL A 308 46.78 9.08 21.96
CA VAL A 308 45.40 8.64 21.70
C VAL A 308 45.05 8.78 20.23
N ALA A 309 45.30 9.94 19.61
CA ALA A 309 45.07 10.14 18.18
C ALA A 309 45.97 11.25 17.62
N SER A 310 46.18 11.25 16.31
CA SER A 310 46.94 12.27 15.59
C SER A 310 46.21 12.70 14.33
N VAL A 311 46.32 13.98 13.98
CA VAL A 311 45.83 14.59 12.73
C VAL A 311 46.97 15.38 12.12
N ASP A 312 47.39 15.03 10.91
CA ASP A 312 48.51 15.68 10.24
C ASP A 312 48.17 17.11 9.83
N ALA A 313 46.99 17.31 9.23
CA ALA A 313 46.48 18.62 8.87
C ALA A 313 44.95 18.71 8.91
N LEU A 314 44.44 19.77 9.52
CA LEU A 314 43.03 20.15 9.52
C LEU A 314 42.88 21.54 8.90
N VAL A 315 42.05 21.67 7.87
CA VAL A 315 41.66 22.96 7.27
C VAL A 315 40.28 23.34 7.76
N VAL A 316 40.12 24.58 8.25
CA VAL A 316 38.84 25.14 8.70
C VAL A 316 38.37 26.26 7.77
N ARG A 317 37.05 26.42 7.57
CA ARG A 317 36.45 27.48 6.75
C ARG A 317 35.35 28.22 7.50
N ALA A 318 35.29 29.54 7.33
CA ALA A 318 34.17 30.36 7.82
C ALA A 318 32.90 30.06 7.01
N VAL A 319 31.77 29.90 7.70
CA VAL A 319 30.45 29.67 7.10
C VAL A 319 29.58 30.89 7.36
N SER A 320 28.86 31.36 6.33
CA SER A 320 27.86 32.43 6.47
C SER A 320 26.45 31.85 6.54
N ALA A 321 25.53 32.51 7.25
CA ALA A 321 24.11 32.11 7.33
C ALA A 321 23.46 31.90 5.94
N ASP A 322 23.88 32.65 4.91
CA ASP A 322 23.39 32.54 3.52
C ASP A 322 23.85 31.27 2.77
N GLN A 323 24.89 30.57 3.26
CA GLN A 323 25.35 29.30 2.65
C GLN A 323 24.56 28.09 3.15
N LEU A 324 23.73 28.27 4.19
CA LEU A 324 22.86 27.25 4.75
C LEU A 324 21.48 27.21 4.04
N THR A 325 21.25 28.10 3.04
CA THR A 325 20.02 28.18 2.23
C THR A 325 20.35 28.25 0.72
N THR A 326 20.60 27.10 0.08
CA THR A 326 20.86 27.05 -1.38
C THR A 326 19.60 26.74 -2.18
N VAL A 327 19.06 27.76 -2.86
CA VAL A 327 18.01 27.62 -3.90
C VAL A 327 18.64 27.51 -5.28
N ASP A 328 18.21 26.51 -6.04
CA ASP A 328 18.53 26.34 -7.46
C ASP A 328 17.70 27.31 -8.33
N ARG A 329 18.34 28.36 -8.86
CA ARG A 329 17.71 29.44 -9.66
C ARG A 329 17.21 28.99 -11.04
N ASP A 330 17.33 27.70 -11.37
CA ASP A 330 16.97 27.12 -12.67
C ASP A 330 15.50 26.65 -12.80
N SER A 331 14.60 27.03 -11.88
CA SER A 331 13.23 26.49 -11.80
C SER A 331 12.08 27.49 -12.05
N LEU A 332 12.36 28.66 -12.66
CA LEU A 332 11.35 29.65 -13.06
C LEU A 332 11.32 29.86 -14.57
N PHE A 333 10.19 29.53 -15.21
CA PHE A 333 10.02 29.55 -16.66
C PHE A 333 8.89 30.49 -17.12
N GLN A 334 8.82 30.75 -18.41
CA GLN A 334 7.73 31.45 -19.08
C GLN A 334 7.51 30.88 -20.49
N LEU A 335 6.29 31.02 -21.01
CA LEU A 335 6.00 30.69 -22.40
C LEU A 335 6.47 31.83 -23.31
N ASP A 336 7.36 31.52 -24.24
CA ASP A 336 7.89 32.40 -25.27
C ASP A 336 7.39 31.97 -26.65
N TRP A 337 7.39 32.89 -27.61
CA TRP A 337 6.84 32.68 -28.95
C TRP A 337 7.93 32.92 -30.00
N ALA A 338 8.45 31.83 -30.55
CA ALA A 338 9.53 31.85 -31.54
C ALA A 338 8.97 31.94 -32.97
N GLU A 339 9.53 32.81 -33.81
CA GLU A 339 9.11 32.95 -35.21
C GLU A 339 9.34 31.67 -36.01
N VAL A 340 8.37 31.33 -36.86
CA VAL A 340 8.40 30.16 -37.75
C VAL A 340 8.08 30.55 -39.19
N ASP A 341 8.74 29.89 -40.14
CA ASP A 341 8.55 30.16 -41.56
C ASP A 341 7.17 29.69 -42.03
N VAL A 342 6.47 30.56 -42.77
CA VAL A 342 5.14 30.26 -43.30
C VAL A 342 5.25 29.55 -44.66
N PRO A 343 4.65 28.36 -44.83
CA PRO A 343 4.64 27.64 -46.10
C PRO A 343 4.04 28.46 -47.26
N ALA A 344 4.48 28.19 -48.49
CA ALA A 344 3.96 28.85 -49.69
C ALA A 344 2.57 28.35 -50.10
N GLU A 345 2.21 27.11 -49.75
CA GLU A 345 0.94 26.45 -50.06
C GLU A 345 0.15 26.14 -48.78
N ALA A 346 -1.19 26.10 -48.87
CA ALA A 346 -2.07 25.72 -47.78
C ALA A 346 -2.11 24.19 -47.59
N ALA A 347 -2.37 23.72 -46.36
CA ALA A 347 -2.47 22.30 -46.07
C ALA A 347 -3.72 21.65 -46.72
N ALA A 348 -3.56 20.43 -47.23
CA ALA A 348 -4.67 19.52 -47.47
C ALA A 348 -4.97 18.74 -46.17
N ASP A 349 -6.23 18.36 -45.94
CA ASP A 349 -6.67 17.45 -44.85
C ASP A 349 -6.68 18.02 -43.41
N VAL A 350 -7.13 19.27 -43.27
CA VAL A 350 -7.35 19.92 -41.95
C VAL A 350 -8.76 20.52 -41.87
N VAL A 351 -9.46 20.27 -40.76
CA VAL A 351 -10.75 20.89 -40.44
C VAL A 351 -10.55 21.97 -39.39
N VAL A 352 -11.14 23.14 -39.62
CA VAL A 352 -10.99 24.32 -38.77
C VAL A 352 -12.28 24.58 -37.99
N GLU A 353 -12.18 24.71 -36.67
CA GLU A 353 -13.27 25.13 -35.79
C GLU A 353 -12.95 26.51 -35.21
N HIS A 354 -13.79 27.51 -35.52
CA HIS A 354 -13.62 28.87 -35.01
C HIS A 354 -14.28 29.03 -33.63
N VAL A 355 -13.50 29.47 -32.65
CA VAL A 355 -13.94 29.72 -31.28
C VAL A 355 -14.24 31.22 -31.12
N VAL A 356 -15.52 31.57 -31.18
CA VAL A 356 -16.00 32.95 -31.06
C VAL A 356 -16.74 33.11 -29.73
N ALA A 357 -16.28 34.03 -28.89
CA ALA A 357 -16.92 34.31 -27.60
C ALA A 357 -17.92 35.46 -27.76
N GLU A 358 -19.19 35.19 -27.40
CA GLU A 358 -20.27 36.16 -27.36
C GLU A 358 -20.93 36.14 -25.97
N GLY A 359 -21.30 37.29 -25.43
CA GLY A 359 -21.96 37.41 -24.12
C GLY A 359 -21.00 37.57 -22.93
N GLU A 360 -21.49 37.23 -21.74
CA GLU A 360 -20.75 37.36 -20.48
C GLU A 360 -19.57 36.38 -20.41
N VAL A 361 -18.39 36.85 -19.99
CA VAL A 361 -17.11 36.11 -20.08
C VAL A 361 -17.17 34.73 -19.43
N VAL A 362 -17.77 34.61 -18.25
CA VAL A 362 -17.88 33.31 -17.53
C VAL A 362 -18.80 32.35 -18.28
N GLU A 363 -19.99 32.80 -18.68
CA GLU A 363 -20.96 31.98 -19.40
C GLU A 363 -20.42 31.52 -20.77
N ALA A 364 -19.78 32.44 -21.49
CA ALA A 364 -19.10 32.15 -22.76
C ALA A 364 -17.97 31.13 -22.57
N THR A 365 -17.20 31.22 -21.47
CA THR A 365 -16.12 30.27 -21.17
C THR A 365 -16.65 28.87 -20.91
N HIS A 366 -17.65 28.70 -20.03
CA HIS A 366 -18.25 27.38 -19.77
C HIS A 366 -18.86 26.77 -21.03
N THR A 367 -19.56 27.58 -21.83
CA THR A 367 -20.21 27.13 -23.06
C THR A 367 -19.20 26.67 -24.11
N LEU A 368 -18.17 27.49 -24.39
CA LEU A 368 -17.19 27.18 -25.42
C LEU A 368 -16.29 26.01 -25.06
N VAL A 369 -15.91 25.84 -23.79
CA VAL A 369 -15.12 24.69 -23.37
C VAL A 369 -15.94 23.40 -23.44
N ALA A 370 -17.23 23.43 -23.09
CA ALA A 370 -18.12 22.28 -23.24
C ALA A 370 -18.36 21.91 -24.72
N GLN A 371 -18.52 22.92 -25.59
CA GLN A 371 -18.63 22.70 -27.04
C GLN A 371 -17.34 22.12 -27.63
N ALA A 372 -16.17 22.65 -27.23
CA ALA A 372 -14.89 22.12 -27.64
C ALA A 372 -14.70 20.67 -27.17
N LEU A 373 -15.09 20.33 -25.93
CA LEU A 373 -15.07 18.96 -25.41
C LEU A 373 -15.93 18.02 -26.27
N ALA A 374 -17.17 18.41 -26.56
CA ALA A 374 -18.06 17.61 -27.41
C ALA A 374 -17.47 17.39 -28.81
N ARG A 375 -16.83 18.41 -29.38
CA ARG A 375 -16.13 18.31 -30.68
C ARG A 375 -14.93 17.37 -30.63
N LEU A 376 -14.13 17.44 -29.57
CA LEU A 376 -13.01 16.52 -29.36
C LEU A 376 -13.51 15.07 -29.25
N GLN A 377 -14.54 14.82 -28.45
CA GLN A 377 -15.14 13.49 -28.28
C GLN A 377 -15.73 12.94 -29.59
N GLU A 378 -16.46 13.78 -30.35
CA GLU A 378 -16.95 13.42 -31.68
C GLU A 378 -15.80 13.04 -32.62
N TRP A 379 -14.71 13.81 -32.59
CA TRP A 379 -13.54 13.56 -33.44
C TRP A 379 -12.79 12.29 -33.03
N ILE A 380 -12.69 12.02 -31.73
CA ILE A 380 -12.05 10.82 -31.20
C ILE A 380 -12.82 9.56 -31.61
N ALA A 381 -14.15 9.58 -31.46
CA ALA A 381 -15.02 8.47 -31.81
C ALA A 381 -15.10 8.21 -33.33
N GLY A 382 -14.85 9.23 -34.16
CA GLY A 382 -14.84 9.10 -35.61
C GLY A 382 -13.54 8.53 -36.17
N GLU A 383 -13.63 7.62 -37.15
CA GLU A 383 -12.49 7.09 -37.90
C GLU A 383 -11.96 8.08 -38.96
N ARG A 384 -11.66 9.32 -38.54
CA ARG A 384 -11.21 10.40 -39.43
C ARG A 384 -9.69 10.50 -39.47
N SER A 385 -9.14 10.69 -40.67
CA SER A 385 -7.70 10.88 -40.93
C SER A 385 -7.28 12.35 -40.87
N GLU A 386 -8.23 13.27 -40.95
CA GLU A 386 -8.03 14.71 -40.94
C GLU A 386 -7.70 15.24 -39.52
N LYS A 387 -6.89 16.30 -39.46
CA LYS A 387 -6.55 17.01 -38.20
C LYS A 387 -7.64 18.05 -37.89
N LEU A 388 -8.04 18.17 -36.63
CA LEU A 388 -8.96 19.23 -36.17
C LEU A 388 -8.18 20.38 -35.52
N VAL A 389 -8.34 21.60 -36.02
CA VAL A 389 -7.64 22.80 -35.54
C VAL A 389 -8.61 23.83 -34.98
N PHE A 390 -8.40 24.23 -33.73
CA PHE A 390 -9.19 25.26 -33.07
C PHE A 390 -8.54 26.64 -33.27
N VAL A 391 -9.32 27.59 -33.78
CA VAL A 391 -8.88 28.97 -34.04
C VAL A 391 -9.50 29.92 -33.02
N THR A 392 -8.66 30.56 -32.20
CA THR A 392 -9.07 31.53 -31.16
C THR A 392 -8.65 32.96 -31.52
N GLY A 393 -9.37 33.95 -31.01
CA GLY A 393 -9.05 35.37 -31.19
C GLY A 393 -8.10 35.93 -30.12
N THR A 394 -7.28 36.91 -30.50
CA THR A 394 -6.36 37.63 -29.59
C THR A 394 -7.05 38.14 -28.33
N GLY A 395 -6.49 37.82 -27.16
CA GLY A 395 -7.01 38.30 -25.87
C GLY A 395 -8.34 37.68 -25.44
N CYS A 396 -8.86 36.69 -26.16
CA CYS A 396 -10.08 35.99 -25.80
C CYS A 396 -9.84 35.04 -24.62
N LEU A 397 -10.38 35.38 -23.44
CA LEU A 397 -10.24 34.57 -22.22
C LEU A 397 -10.90 33.18 -22.36
N ALA A 398 -12.09 33.13 -22.95
CA ALA A 398 -12.77 31.85 -23.23
C ALA A 398 -11.98 31.00 -24.25
N GLY A 399 -11.38 31.66 -25.25
CA GLY A 399 -10.47 31.02 -26.19
C GLY A 399 -9.25 30.41 -25.50
N ALA A 400 -8.66 31.10 -24.52
CA ALA A 400 -7.55 30.56 -23.73
C ALA A 400 -7.94 29.30 -22.95
N ALA A 401 -9.15 29.24 -22.38
CA ALA A 401 -9.66 28.05 -21.72
C ALA A 401 -9.81 26.87 -22.70
N VAL A 402 -10.32 27.12 -23.90
CA VAL A 402 -10.39 26.10 -24.97
C VAL A 402 -8.99 25.60 -25.36
N ARG A 403 -7.99 26.50 -25.47
CA ARG A 403 -6.61 26.08 -25.74
C ARG A 403 -6.07 25.13 -24.66
N GLY A 404 -6.34 25.40 -23.39
CA GLY A 404 -5.96 24.52 -22.29
C GLY A 404 -6.54 23.11 -22.41
N LEU A 405 -7.83 23.00 -22.75
CA LEU A 405 -8.49 21.70 -23.01
C LEU A 405 -7.82 20.96 -24.19
N VAL A 406 -7.57 21.67 -25.28
CA VAL A 406 -6.99 21.08 -26.50
C VAL A 406 -5.55 20.64 -26.28
N ARG A 407 -4.75 21.33 -25.46
CA ARG A 407 -3.39 20.89 -25.07
C ARG A 407 -3.40 19.53 -24.36
N ALA A 408 -4.37 19.29 -23.47
CA ALA A 408 -4.54 17.97 -22.85
C ALA A 408 -4.93 16.90 -23.90
N ALA A 409 -5.86 17.22 -24.81
CA ALA A 409 -6.25 16.32 -25.90
C ALA A 409 -5.08 16.01 -26.87
N GLN A 410 -4.18 16.96 -27.12
CA GLN A 410 -2.95 16.74 -27.89
C GLN A 410 -1.98 15.77 -27.20
N THR A 411 -1.98 15.75 -25.86
CA THR A 411 -1.17 14.82 -25.08
C THR A 411 -1.77 13.41 -25.11
N GLU A 412 -3.10 13.30 -25.04
CA GLU A 412 -3.83 12.01 -25.09
C GLU A 412 -3.90 11.40 -26.49
N HIS A 413 -3.99 12.25 -27.53
CA HIS A 413 -4.06 11.86 -28.94
C HIS A 413 -3.08 12.66 -29.82
N PRO A 414 -1.77 12.34 -29.77
CA PRO A 414 -0.75 13.05 -30.54
C PRO A 414 -1.07 13.13 -32.04
N GLY A 415 -0.88 14.30 -32.64
CA GLY A 415 -1.05 14.54 -34.08
C GLY A 415 -2.49 14.80 -34.56
N ARG A 416 -3.52 14.55 -33.74
CA ARG A 416 -4.93 14.70 -34.15
C ARG A 416 -5.49 16.12 -34.02
N PHE A 417 -4.90 16.94 -33.17
CA PHE A 417 -5.44 18.27 -32.81
C PHE A 417 -4.40 19.38 -32.96
N GLY A 418 -4.84 20.59 -33.29
CA GLY A 418 -4.00 21.79 -33.38
C GLY A 418 -4.67 23.05 -32.84
N ILE A 419 -3.86 24.06 -32.54
CA ILE A 419 -4.32 25.35 -31.99
C ILE A 419 -3.71 26.50 -32.78
N ILE A 420 -4.53 27.48 -33.18
CA ILE A 420 -4.07 28.75 -33.75
C ILE A 420 -4.76 29.90 -33.02
N ASP A 421 -3.98 30.83 -32.47
CA ASP A 421 -4.51 32.07 -31.90
C ASP A 421 -4.12 33.26 -32.79
N THR A 422 -5.09 34.07 -33.24
CA THR A 422 -4.84 35.09 -34.27
C THR A 422 -5.55 36.42 -34.05
N ASP A 423 -4.92 37.51 -34.49
CA ASP A 423 -5.54 38.83 -34.66
C ASP A 423 -6.17 39.04 -36.06
N SER A 424 -5.85 38.18 -37.03
CA SER A 424 -6.31 38.24 -38.43
C SER A 424 -6.52 36.86 -39.07
N GLY A 425 -7.54 36.73 -39.92
CA GLY A 425 -7.83 35.47 -40.62
C GLY A 425 -6.92 35.15 -41.82
N GLU A 426 -6.14 36.12 -42.31
CA GLU A 426 -5.48 36.03 -43.63
C GLU A 426 -4.41 34.93 -43.72
N LEU A 427 -3.64 34.72 -42.66
CA LEU A 427 -2.55 33.73 -42.63
C LEU A 427 -2.96 32.35 -42.11
N VAL A 428 -4.18 32.20 -41.59
CA VAL A 428 -4.66 30.94 -40.99
C VAL A 428 -4.55 29.75 -41.96
N PRO A 429 -5.02 29.82 -43.22
CA PRO A 429 -4.96 28.67 -44.14
C PRO A 429 -3.53 28.18 -44.43
N ARG A 430 -2.55 29.09 -44.42
CA ARG A 430 -1.13 28.76 -44.65
C ARG A 430 -0.45 28.23 -43.39
N ALA A 431 -0.84 28.76 -42.22
CA ALA A 431 -0.32 28.30 -40.93
C ALA A 431 -0.70 26.84 -40.62
N LEU A 432 -1.81 26.33 -41.16
CA LEU A 432 -2.22 24.93 -41.01
C LEU A 432 -1.20 23.91 -41.57
N GLY A 433 -0.32 24.33 -42.49
CA GLY A 433 0.74 23.49 -43.05
C GLY A 433 2.00 23.39 -42.19
N ILE A 434 2.04 24.07 -41.04
CA ILE A 434 3.17 24.04 -40.12
C ILE A 434 2.98 22.88 -39.14
N ASP A 435 3.99 22.02 -39.02
CA ASP A 435 4.02 20.89 -38.09
C ASP A 435 4.36 21.33 -36.66
N GLU A 436 3.50 22.18 -36.11
CA GLU A 436 3.56 22.63 -34.72
C GLU A 436 2.17 22.42 -34.07
N PRO A 437 2.12 22.02 -32.78
CA PRO A 437 0.85 21.79 -32.09
C PRO A 437 0.10 23.09 -31.78
N GLU A 438 0.82 24.21 -31.60
CA GLU A 438 0.25 25.50 -31.24
C GLU A 438 0.99 26.66 -31.90
N LEU A 439 0.22 27.56 -32.52
CA LEU A 439 0.70 28.74 -33.22
C LEU A 439 -0.02 30.00 -32.75
N ILE A 440 0.69 31.12 -32.78
CA ILE A 440 0.12 32.46 -32.61
C ILE A 440 0.46 33.31 -33.84
N ILE A 441 -0.51 34.09 -34.32
CA ILE A 441 -0.36 35.02 -35.44
C ILE A 441 -0.61 36.42 -34.91
N ARG A 442 0.39 37.30 -35.05
CA ARG A 442 0.33 38.70 -34.62
C ARG A 442 1.00 39.59 -35.65
N ASP A 443 0.33 40.66 -36.06
CA ASP A 443 0.87 41.67 -36.98
C ASP A 443 1.48 41.05 -38.27
N GLY A 444 0.88 39.96 -38.77
CA GLY A 444 1.35 39.25 -39.97
C GLY A 444 2.55 38.30 -39.75
N VAL A 445 2.96 38.06 -38.51
CA VAL A 445 4.05 37.13 -38.14
C VAL A 445 3.48 35.89 -37.47
N VAL A 446 3.92 34.70 -37.90
CA VAL A 446 3.54 33.41 -37.29
C VAL A 446 4.63 32.96 -36.33
N LYS A 447 4.24 32.60 -35.10
CA LYS A 447 5.14 32.15 -34.05
C LYS A 447 4.64 30.85 -33.42
N ALA A 448 5.56 29.99 -32.97
CA ALA A 448 5.27 28.74 -32.27
C ALA A 448 5.64 28.83 -30.79
N ALA A 449 4.88 28.11 -29.95
CA ALA A 449 5.06 28.09 -28.51
C ALA A 449 6.37 27.40 -28.10
N ARG A 450 7.16 28.04 -27.22
CA ARG A 450 8.40 27.51 -26.64
C ARG A 450 8.47 27.84 -25.16
N LEU A 451 8.98 26.93 -24.35
CA LEU A 451 9.30 27.22 -22.96
C LEU A 451 10.68 27.87 -22.88
N ALA A 452 10.79 28.97 -22.16
CA ALA A 452 12.04 29.68 -21.92
C ALA A 452 12.24 29.94 -20.42
N ARG A 453 13.49 30.10 -19.99
CA ARG A 453 13.81 30.53 -18.62
C ARG A 453 13.41 32.01 -18.45
N ALA A 454 12.80 32.35 -17.32
CA ALA A 454 12.45 33.74 -17.02
C ALA A 454 13.73 34.55 -16.66
N THR A 455 14.03 35.60 -17.40
CA THR A 455 15.23 36.45 -17.17
C THR A 455 15.03 37.38 -15.96
N ALA A 456 15.98 37.38 -15.03
CA ALA A 456 15.85 38.07 -13.75
C ALA A 456 15.71 39.60 -13.86
N THR A 457 14.53 40.12 -13.49
CA THR A 457 14.31 41.50 -13.06
C THR A 457 13.75 41.47 -11.64
N ARG A 458 14.47 42.00 -10.65
CA ARG A 458 13.96 42.08 -9.27
C ARG A 458 13.38 43.46 -9.02
N ARG A 459 12.07 43.54 -8.84
CA ARG A 459 11.40 44.72 -8.27
C ARG A 459 11.24 44.55 -6.77
N GLU A 460 11.33 45.63 -6.03
CA GLU A 460 10.99 45.62 -4.60
C GLU A 460 9.50 45.30 -4.45
N VAL A 461 9.20 44.29 -3.62
CA VAL A 461 7.84 43.79 -3.40
C VAL A 461 7.39 44.26 -2.03
N THR A 462 6.47 45.23 -1.99
CA THR A 462 5.77 45.61 -0.76
C THR A 462 4.34 45.07 -0.83
N TRP A 463 3.90 44.44 0.26
CA TRP A 463 2.51 44.07 0.50
C TRP A 463 1.88 45.17 1.35
N GLN A 464 0.82 45.83 0.85
CA GLN A 464 0.14 46.90 1.57
C GLN A 464 -1.30 46.48 1.89
N GLY A 465 -1.75 46.79 3.12
CA GLY A 465 -3.11 46.55 3.58
C GLY A 465 -3.50 45.07 3.69
N PRO A 466 -4.78 44.79 3.99
CA PRO A 466 -5.26 43.42 4.18
C PRO A 466 -5.09 42.57 2.92
N VAL A 467 -4.49 41.39 3.06
CA VAL A 467 -4.33 40.42 1.98
C VAL A 467 -5.41 39.35 2.05
N LEU A 468 -6.21 39.22 0.99
CA LEU A 468 -7.22 38.18 0.84
C LEU A 468 -6.60 36.92 0.24
N ILE A 469 -6.70 35.79 0.94
CA ILE A 469 -6.27 34.48 0.44
C ILE A 469 -7.49 33.57 0.27
N THR A 470 -7.86 33.27 -0.97
CA THR A 470 -8.96 32.33 -1.25
C THR A 470 -8.44 30.90 -1.28
N GLY A 471 -9.17 29.95 -0.72
CA GLY A 471 -8.59 28.65 -0.39
C GLY A 471 -7.59 28.76 0.77
N GLY A 472 -7.61 29.87 1.53
CA GLY A 472 -6.60 30.21 2.53
C GLY A 472 -6.54 29.29 3.74
N THR A 473 -7.52 28.40 3.91
CA THR A 473 -7.52 27.35 4.94
C THR A 473 -7.12 25.97 4.38
N GLY A 474 -6.87 25.86 3.07
CA GLY A 474 -6.37 24.63 2.42
C GLY A 474 -4.85 24.56 2.45
N GLY A 475 -4.27 23.45 1.97
CA GLY A 475 -2.83 23.16 2.06
C GLY A 475 -1.92 24.32 1.61
N LEU A 476 -1.92 24.65 0.30
CA LEU A 476 -1.08 25.74 -0.23
C LEU A 476 -1.49 27.12 0.26
N GLY A 477 -2.80 27.36 0.44
CA GLY A 477 -3.29 28.63 0.97
C GLY A 477 -2.78 28.92 2.38
N GLY A 478 -2.64 27.89 3.22
CA GLY A 478 -2.07 28.00 4.55
C GLY A 478 -0.56 28.22 4.55
N VAL A 479 0.18 27.55 3.66
CA VAL A 479 1.61 27.78 3.45
C VAL A 479 1.88 29.25 3.10
N ILE A 480 1.17 29.79 2.12
CA ILE A 480 1.34 31.19 1.69
C ILE A 480 0.88 32.16 2.78
N ALA A 481 -0.16 31.85 3.54
CA ALA A 481 -0.58 32.67 4.67
C ALA A 481 0.54 32.82 5.72
N LYS A 482 1.19 31.71 6.10
CA LYS A 482 2.33 31.71 7.03
C LYS A 482 3.50 32.51 6.48
N HIS A 483 3.84 32.30 5.21
CA HIS A 483 4.93 33.00 4.54
C HIS A 483 4.70 34.52 4.49
N LEU A 484 3.51 34.97 4.12
CA LEU A 484 3.20 36.39 4.04
C LEU A 484 3.27 37.09 5.41
N VAL A 485 2.86 36.42 6.50
CA VAL A 485 3.05 36.94 7.86
C VAL A 485 4.54 37.06 8.20
N ALA A 486 5.35 36.06 7.85
CA ALA A 486 6.81 36.12 8.02
C ALA A 486 7.47 37.25 7.20
N GLN A 487 6.88 37.63 6.06
CA GLN A 487 7.30 38.78 5.23
C GLN A 487 6.77 40.13 5.75
N GLY A 488 6.11 40.16 6.91
CA GLY A 488 5.64 41.38 7.56
C GLY A 488 4.22 41.82 7.22
N VAL A 489 3.39 40.94 6.65
CA VAL A 489 1.94 41.22 6.46
C VAL A 489 1.21 41.10 7.79
N ASP A 490 0.60 42.19 8.25
CA ASP A 490 -0.03 42.30 9.57
C ASP A 490 -1.55 42.01 9.57
N GLU A 491 -2.20 41.96 8.40
CA GLU A 491 -3.64 41.69 8.28
C GLU A 491 -3.97 40.73 7.13
N LEU A 492 -4.61 39.61 7.45
CA LEU A 492 -5.02 38.57 6.50
C LEU A 492 -6.53 38.31 6.54
N VAL A 493 -7.11 38.07 5.37
CA VAL A 493 -8.49 37.58 5.21
C VAL A 493 -8.44 36.21 4.55
N LEU A 494 -8.63 35.14 5.30
CA LEU A 494 -8.62 33.77 4.79
C LEU A 494 -10.05 33.33 4.46
N VAL A 495 -10.26 32.92 3.22
CA VAL A 495 -11.60 32.55 2.74
C VAL A 495 -11.64 31.10 2.29
N SER A 496 -12.65 30.38 2.76
CA SER A 496 -12.99 29.04 2.28
C SER A 496 -14.50 28.82 2.27
N ARG A 497 -14.95 27.81 1.52
CA ARG A 497 -16.39 27.45 1.43
C ARG A 497 -16.97 27.03 2.78
N ARG A 498 -16.15 26.44 3.65
CA ARG A 498 -16.56 25.98 4.98
C ARG A 498 -16.44 27.09 6.03
N GLY A 499 -15.45 27.98 5.90
CA GLY A 499 -15.18 29.06 6.87
C GLY A 499 -14.70 28.53 8.22
N GLU A 500 -14.20 27.30 8.26
CA GLU A 500 -13.58 26.69 9.44
C GLU A 500 -12.25 27.38 9.71
N LYS A 501 -11.96 27.64 10.99
CA LYS A 501 -10.69 28.23 11.45
C LYS A 501 -9.74 27.11 11.89
N PRO A 502 -8.68 26.80 11.11
CA PRO A 502 -7.68 25.81 11.52
C PRO A 502 -6.90 26.25 12.77
N ALA A 503 -6.37 25.29 13.52
CA ALA A 503 -5.59 25.54 14.74
C ALA A 503 -4.37 26.45 14.49
N TRP A 504 -3.63 26.22 13.39
CA TRP A 504 -2.44 27.00 13.02
C TRP A 504 -2.71 28.50 12.80
N VAL A 505 -3.97 28.92 12.59
CA VAL A 505 -4.30 30.35 12.46
C VAL A 505 -4.09 31.09 13.77
N ALA A 506 -4.20 30.41 14.92
CA ALA A 506 -3.96 31.03 16.22
C ALA A 506 -2.47 31.30 16.51
N GLU A 507 -1.57 30.66 15.75
CA GLU A 507 -0.11 30.74 15.91
C GLU A 507 0.52 31.88 15.08
N LEU A 508 -0.27 32.54 14.23
CA LEU A 508 0.20 33.63 13.38
C LEU A 508 0.27 34.94 14.15
N ASP A 509 1.41 35.63 14.06
CA ASP A 509 1.59 36.98 14.58
C ASP A 509 1.00 38.05 13.64
N ALA A 510 -0.29 37.91 13.30
CA ALA A 510 -1.04 38.82 12.44
C ALA A 510 -2.54 38.83 12.77
N ARG A 511 -3.24 39.90 12.36
CA ARG A 511 -4.71 39.98 12.47
C ARG A 511 -5.34 39.14 11.36
N VAL A 512 -5.76 37.92 11.71
CA VAL A 512 -6.36 37.00 10.74
C VAL A 512 -7.87 36.89 10.91
N THR A 513 -8.60 37.26 9.86
CA THR A 513 -10.04 37.02 9.73
C THR A 513 -10.29 35.79 8.87
N VAL A 514 -10.95 34.77 9.42
CA VAL A 514 -11.44 33.63 8.63
C VAL A 514 -12.91 33.85 8.29
N ALA A 515 -13.25 33.79 7.00
CA ALA A 515 -14.60 34.02 6.52
C ALA A 515 -15.11 32.87 5.64
N LYS A 516 -16.37 32.48 5.87
CA LYS A 516 -17.10 31.57 4.98
C LYS A 516 -17.53 32.32 3.72
N CYS A 517 -16.96 31.98 2.58
CA CYS A 517 -17.43 32.50 1.29
C CYS A 517 -17.08 31.52 0.18
N ASP A 518 -18.06 31.22 -0.68
CA ASP A 518 -17.80 30.63 -1.98
C ASP A 518 -17.48 31.78 -2.95
N VAL A 519 -16.24 31.82 -3.44
CA VAL A 519 -15.77 32.90 -4.32
C VAL A 519 -16.33 32.80 -5.75
N SER A 520 -16.92 31.65 -6.12
CA SER A 520 -17.67 31.50 -7.37
C SER A 520 -19.06 32.18 -7.32
N ASP A 521 -19.59 32.50 -6.13
CA ASP A 521 -20.83 33.28 -5.98
C ASP A 521 -20.52 34.79 -5.93
N ARG A 522 -20.84 35.48 -7.04
CA ARG A 522 -20.65 36.94 -7.18
C ARG A 522 -21.25 37.74 -6.03
N LYS A 523 -22.46 37.39 -5.56
CA LYS A 523 -23.13 38.13 -4.47
C LYS A 523 -22.43 37.89 -3.13
N ALA A 524 -21.88 36.69 -2.92
CA ALA A 524 -21.10 36.38 -1.73
C ALA A 524 -19.78 37.16 -1.70
N VAL A 525 -19.06 37.21 -2.83
CA VAL A 525 -17.83 38.01 -2.98
C VAL A 525 -18.09 39.49 -2.74
N GLN A 526 -19.19 40.03 -3.29
CA GLN A 526 -19.55 41.43 -3.08
C GLN A 526 -19.78 41.76 -1.60
N ARG A 527 -20.45 40.87 -0.85
CA ARG A 527 -20.64 41.04 0.61
C ARG A 527 -19.32 40.93 1.37
N LEU A 528 -18.45 39.99 0.98
CA LEU A 528 -17.14 39.79 1.58
C LEU A 528 -16.27 41.05 1.43
N LEU A 529 -16.09 41.54 0.20
CA LEU A 529 -15.22 42.69 -0.09
C LEU A 529 -15.77 44.00 0.48
N LYS A 530 -17.09 44.14 0.60
CA LYS A 530 -17.71 45.27 1.30
C LYS A 530 -17.41 45.26 2.81
N LYS A 531 -17.34 44.08 3.42
CA LYS A 531 -17.09 43.91 4.86
C LYS A 531 -15.60 43.97 5.18
N HIS A 532 -14.76 43.49 4.27
CA HIS A 532 -13.31 43.39 4.40
C HIS A 532 -12.64 43.98 3.15
N PRO A 533 -12.41 45.31 3.10
CA PRO A 533 -11.72 45.93 1.98
C PRO A 533 -10.26 45.46 1.94
N VAL A 534 -9.83 44.98 0.77
CA VAL A 534 -8.49 44.39 0.58
C VAL A 534 -7.71 45.15 -0.48
N ARG A 535 -6.38 45.07 -0.39
CA ARG A 535 -5.45 45.74 -1.31
C ARG A 535 -4.64 44.75 -2.15
N SER A 536 -4.50 43.52 -1.67
CA SER A 536 -3.88 42.42 -2.41
C SER A 536 -4.70 41.13 -2.30
N ILE A 537 -4.64 40.31 -3.35
CA ILE A 537 -5.36 39.02 -3.39
C ILE A 537 -4.41 37.91 -3.82
N VAL A 538 -4.44 36.78 -3.11
CA VAL A 538 -3.85 35.51 -3.52
C VAL A 538 -4.97 34.49 -3.75
N HIS A 539 -5.18 34.11 -5.00
CA HIS A 539 -6.23 33.18 -5.38
C HIS A 539 -5.68 31.75 -5.49
N ALA A 540 -5.72 31.01 -4.37
CA ALA A 540 -5.25 29.62 -4.25
C ALA A 540 -6.39 28.58 -4.25
N ALA A 541 -7.62 28.95 -4.62
CA ALA A 541 -8.73 28.01 -4.67
C ALA A 541 -8.64 27.11 -5.92
N GLY A 542 -9.01 25.84 -5.77
CA GLY A 542 -9.04 24.85 -6.85
C GLY A 542 -9.61 23.52 -6.38
N VAL A 543 -10.04 22.70 -7.34
CA VAL A 543 -10.42 21.30 -7.17
C VAL A 543 -9.89 20.51 -8.36
N LEU A 544 -9.63 19.21 -8.16
CA LEU A 544 -9.27 18.27 -9.21
C LEU A 544 -10.44 17.31 -9.45
N ASP A 545 -10.60 16.88 -10.70
CA ASP A 545 -11.58 15.88 -11.12
C ASP A 545 -11.07 15.24 -12.41
N ASP A 546 -9.96 14.51 -12.28
CA ASP A 546 -9.15 14.03 -13.41
C ASP A 546 -9.89 12.93 -14.21
N GLY A 547 -9.75 12.97 -15.52
CA GLY A 547 -10.33 12.03 -16.47
C GLY A 547 -9.86 12.32 -17.90
N VAL A 548 -9.68 11.26 -18.69
CA VAL A 548 -9.39 11.36 -20.13
C VAL A 548 -10.54 12.03 -20.87
N ILE A 549 -10.26 12.65 -22.03
CA ILE A 549 -11.21 13.45 -22.81
C ILE A 549 -12.52 12.68 -23.08
N GLU A 550 -12.46 11.38 -23.36
CA GLU A 550 -13.63 10.54 -23.64
C GLU A 550 -14.54 10.34 -22.41
N SER A 551 -14.01 10.50 -21.20
CA SER A 551 -14.71 10.28 -19.92
C SER A 551 -15.21 11.57 -19.25
N LEU A 552 -14.79 12.74 -19.75
CA LEU A 552 -15.18 14.02 -19.19
C LEU A 552 -16.63 14.37 -19.59
N THR A 553 -17.40 14.84 -18.61
CA THR A 553 -18.76 15.34 -18.84
C THR A 553 -18.81 16.86 -18.61
N PRO A 554 -19.82 17.57 -19.15
CA PRO A 554 -20.01 19.00 -18.90
C PRO A 554 -20.07 19.35 -17.40
N GLU A 555 -20.62 18.46 -16.56
CA GLU A 555 -20.73 18.67 -15.12
C GLU A 555 -19.35 18.60 -14.44
N ARG A 556 -18.54 17.59 -14.78
CA ARG A 556 -17.15 17.44 -14.28
C ARG A 556 -16.27 18.59 -14.74
N LEU A 557 -16.48 19.06 -15.98
CA LEU A 557 -15.82 20.24 -16.52
C LEU A 557 -16.19 21.51 -15.72
N SER A 558 -17.50 21.75 -15.53
CA SER A 558 -17.99 22.92 -14.81
C SER A 558 -17.53 22.93 -13.35
N ALA A 559 -17.49 21.77 -12.69
CA ALA A 559 -17.03 21.64 -11.30
C ALA A 559 -15.60 22.17 -11.09
N VAL A 560 -14.71 21.93 -12.05
CA VAL A 560 -13.31 22.39 -12.02
C VAL A 560 -13.16 23.84 -12.50
N LEU A 561 -13.96 24.26 -13.50
CA LEU A 561 -13.95 25.64 -13.98
C LEU A 561 -14.43 26.64 -12.91
N ARG A 562 -15.49 26.34 -12.14
CA ARG A 562 -16.08 27.28 -11.16
C ARG A 562 -15.10 27.91 -10.16
N PRO A 563 -14.26 27.16 -9.43
CA PRO A 563 -13.34 27.75 -8.46
C PRO A 563 -12.15 28.50 -9.08
N LYS A 564 -11.93 28.42 -10.40
CA LYS A 564 -10.81 29.04 -11.12
C LYS A 564 -11.28 30.17 -12.04
N VAL A 565 -12.27 29.91 -12.89
CA VAL A 565 -12.85 30.85 -13.85
C VAL A 565 -13.81 31.82 -13.15
N ASP A 566 -14.93 31.33 -12.64
CA ASP A 566 -15.98 32.16 -12.04
C ASP A 566 -15.43 32.95 -10.85
N ALA A 567 -14.63 32.27 -10.01
CA ALA A 567 -14.02 32.87 -8.84
C ALA A 567 -13.03 34.00 -9.20
N ALA A 568 -12.08 33.74 -10.10
CA ALA A 568 -11.11 34.76 -10.48
C ALA A 568 -11.77 35.93 -11.23
N TRP A 569 -12.80 35.67 -12.04
CA TRP A 569 -13.57 36.71 -12.71
C TRP A 569 -14.36 37.58 -11.71
N ASN A 570 -15.00 36.98 -10.72
CA ASN A 570 -15.69 37.74 -9.67
C ASN A 570 -14.72 38.62 -8.87
N LEU A 571 -13.55 38.11 -8.53
CA LEU A 571 -12.51 38.87 -7.82
C LEU A 571 -11.95 40.00 -8.71
N HIS A 572 -11.71 39.73 -9.98
CA HIS A 572 -11.29 40.72 -10.97
C HIS A 572 -12.25 41.91 -11.02
N GLU A 573 -13.55 41.62 -11.15
CA GLU A 573 -14.61 42.63 -11.30
C GLU A 573 -14.89 43.43 -10.01
N LEU A 574 -14.86 42.77 -8.85
CA LEU A 574 -15.38 43.33 -7.60
C LEU A 574 -14.31 43.92 -6.68
N ALA A 575 -13.03 43.59 -6.86
CA ALA A 575 -11.95 43.97 -5.94
C ALA A 575 -11.39 45.39 -6.12
N GLY A 576 -11.90 46.18 -7.07
CA GLY A 576 -11.43 47.55 -7.32
C GLY A 576 -9.96 47.59 -7.76
N GLU A 577 -9.22 48.65 -7.40
CA GLU A 577 -7.77 48.75 -7.66
C GLU A 577 -6.97 47.96 -6.63
N LEU A 578 -6.18 46.99 -7.11
CA LEU A 578 -5.31 46.14 -6.30
C LEU A 578 -3.84 46.49 -6.54
N ASP A 579 -3.05 46.43 -5.46
CA ASP A 579 -1.60 46.50 -5.52
C ASP A 579 -1.03 45.22 -6.15
N ARG A 580 -1.61 44.07 -5.79
CA ARG A 580 -1.21 42.76 -6.32
C ARG A 580 -2.40 41.81 -6.41
N PHE A 581 -2.47 41.08 -7.52
CA PHE A 581 -3.38 39.95 -7.68
C PHE A 581 -2.61 38.72 -8.17
N VAL A 582 -2.40 37.75 -7.29
CA VAL A 582 -1.66 36.52 -7.60
C VAL A 582 -2.63 35.39 -7.84
N LEU A 583 -2.59 34.77 -9.01
CA LEU A 583 -3.43 33.64 -9.42
C LEU A 583 -2.60 32.35 -9.35
N PHE A 584 -3.05 31.37 -8.58
CA PHE A 584 -2.42 30.04 -8.60
C PHE A 584 -2.99 29.26 -9.79
N SER A 585 -2.16 29.11 -10.81
CA SER A 585 -2.43 28.32 -12.01
C SER A 585 -1.64 26.99 -11.93
N SER A 586 -1.60 26.23 -13.03
CA SER A 586 -0.85 24.98 -13.13
C SER A 586 -0.15 24.86 -14.48
N VAL A 587 1.02 24.22 -14.47
CA VAL A 587 1.77 23.85 -15.68
C VAL A 587 0.93 22.98 -16.64
N ALA A 588 -0.08 22.25 -16.15
CA ALA A 588 -1.03 21.51 -16.98
C ALA A 588 -1.80 22.42 -17.96
N GLY A 589 -2.09 23.67 -17.56
CA GLY A 589 -2.70 24.67 -18.45
C GLY A 589 -1.74 25.16 -19.53
N THR A 590 -0.43 25.12 -19.29
CA THR A 590 0.63 25.60 -20.20
C THR A 590 1.14 24.51 -21.15
N LEU A 591 1.43 23.32 -20.64
CA LEU A 591 2.02 22.21 -21.41
C LEU A 591 0.99 21.17 -21.87
N GLY A 592 -0.20 21.16 -21.28
CA GLY A 592 -1.10 20.01 -21.34
C GLY A 592 -0.70 18.93 -20.34
N SER A 593 -1.66 18.11 -19.92
CA SER A 593 -1.45 16.93 -19.09
C SER A 593 -2.54 15.91 -19.41
N ALA A 594 -2.14 14.66 -19.68
CA ALA A 594 -3.07 13.59 -20.00
C ALA A 594 -3.99 13.31 -18.80
N GLY A 595 -5.29 13.19 -19.05
CA GLY A 595 -6.30 12.99 -18.01
C GLY A 595 -6.67 14.26 -17.24
N GLN A 596 -6.20 15.45 -17.64
CA GLN A 596 -6.47 16.70 -16.91
C GLN A 596 -7.07 17.80 -17.79
N GLY A 597 -7.88 17.43 -18.79
CA GLY A 597 -8.44 18.39 -19.76
C GLY A 597 -9.27 19.52 -19.16
N ASN A 598 -10.11 19.22 -18.16
CA ASN A 598 -10.89 20.22 -17.43
C ASN A 598 -10.02 21.17 -16.59
N TYR A 599 -8.99 20.64 -15.93
CA TYR A 599 -8.05 21.40 -15.12
C TYR A 599 -7.12 22.27 -15.97
N ALA A 600 -6.62 21.74 -17.09
CA ALA A 600 -5.82 22.50 -18.06
C ALA A 600 -6.62 23.69 -18.62
N ALA A 601 -7.89 23.49 -18.97
CA ALA A 601 -8.77 24.56 -19.42
C ALA A 601 -8.96 25.67 -18.38
N ALA A 602 -9.21 25.29 -17.13
CA ALA A 602 -9.43 26.22 -16.03
C ALA A 602 -8.20 27.10 -15.74
N ASN A 603 -7.00 26.52 -15.78
CA ASN A 603 -5.75 27.21 -15.49
C ASN A 603 -5.28 28.08 -16.68
N ALA A 604 -5.51 27.66 -17.92
CA ALA A 604 -5.22 28.48 -19.09
C ALA A 604 -6.06 29.79 -19.12
N PHE A 605 -7.28 29.77 -18.58
CA PHE A 605 -8.07 30.99 -18.35
C PHE A 605 -7.39 31.95 -17.37
N LEU A 606 -6.85 31.43 -16.24
CA LEU A 606 -6.15 32.25 -15.25
C LEU A 606 -4.91 32.93 -15.84
N ASP A 607 -4.14 32.18 -16.62
CA ASP A 607 -2.94 32.69 -17.29
C ASP A 607 -3.28 33.85 -18.23
N ALA A 608 -4.39 33.74 -18.96
CA ALA A 608 -4.87 34.81 -19.83
C ALA A 608 -5.46 36.00 -19.04
N LEU A 609 -6.15 35.74 -17.93
CA LEU A 609 -6.70 36.80 -17.06
C LEU A 609 -5.59 37.67 -16.46
N ALA A 610 -4.45 37.08 -16.10
CA ALA A 610 -3.32 37.86 -15.60
C ALA A 610 -2.70 38.78 -16.65
N GLN A 611 -2.77 38.41 -17.93
CA GLN A 611 -2.37 39.29 -19.03
C GLN A 611 -3.41 40.39 -19.31
N HIS A 612 -4.68 40.12 -19.02
CA HIS A 612 -5.79 41.06 -19.21
C HIS A 612 -5.83 42.17 -18.14
N ARG A 613 -5.44 41.85 -16.90
CA ARG A 613 -5.52 42.78 -15.75
C ARG A 613 -4.13 43.29 -15.32
N PRO A 614 -3.92 44.61 -15.19
CA PRO A 614 -2.69 45.15 -14.61
C PRO A 614 -2.41 44.64 -13.19
N ASN A 615 -1.15 44.67 -12.75
CA ASN A 615 -0.69 44.23 -11.43
C ASN A 615 -1.12 42.80 -11.04
N THR A 616 -1.32 41.94 -12.05
CA THR A 616 -1.74 40.55 -11.87
C THR A 616 -0.66 39.61 -12.37
N VAL A 617 -0.40 38.56 -11.61
CA VAL A 617 0.55 37.49 -11.99
C VAL A 617 -0.12 36.14 -11.84
N SER A 618 -0.09 35.33 -12.89
CA SER A 618 -0.47 33.92 -12.85
C SER A 618 0.78 33.06 -12.69
N LEU A 619 0.72 32.12 -11.76
CA LEU A 619 1.81 31.19 -11.45
C LEU A 619 1.39 29.78 -11.85
N ALA A 620 1.83 29.31 -13.01
CA ALA A 620 1.59 27.97 -13.52
C ALA A 620 2.49 26.95 -12.82
N TRP A 621 2.08 26.53 -11.62
CA TRP A 621 2.86 25.66 -10.74
C TRP A 621 3.03 24.24 -11.30
N GLY A 622 4.21 23.67 -11.07
CA GLY A 622 4.41 22.22 -11.06
C GLY A 622 3.76 21.57 -9.83
N ALA A 623 3.83 20.24 -9.73
CA ALA A 623 3.33 19.54 -8.54
C ALA A 623 4.14 19.96 -7.30
N TRP A 624 3.46 20.29 -6.21
CA TRP A 624 4.08 20.53 -4.90
C TRP A 624 3.96 19.27 -4.04
N GLU A 625 4.97 18.98 -3.23
CA GLU A 625 4.92 17.88 -2.24
C GLU A 625 3.80 18.11 -1.19
N GLY A 626 3.38 19.37 -0.99
CA GLY A 626 2.17 19.75 -0.25
C GLY A 626 1.05 20.28 -1.16
N GLY A 627 -0.21 20.24 -0.70
CA GLY A 627 -1.35 20.82 -1.44
C GLY A 627 -2.19 19.80 -2.21
N MET A 628 -2.61 20.13 -3.44
CA MET A 628 -3.47 19.23 -4.22
C MET A 628 -2.74 17.97 -4.70
N ALA A 629 -1.40 17.93 -4.68
CA ALA A 629 -0.60 16.75 -5.02
C ALA A 629 -0.15 15.94 -3.78
N GLY A 630 -0.51 16.36 -2.56
CA GLY A 630 -0.14 15.65 -1.32
C GLY A 630 -0.87 14.32 -1.08
N HIS A 631 -1.60 13.81 -2.07
CA HIS A 631 -2.27 12.51 -2.06
C HIS A 631 -1.70 11.54 -3.11
N LEU A 632 -0.67 11.96 -3.85
CA LEU A 632 0.02 11.13 -4.83
C LEU A 632 0.83 10.04 -4.13
N SER A 633 0.84 8.84 -4.70
CA SER A 633 1.65 7.72 -4.21
C SER A 633 3.13 7.90 -4.54
N GLU A 634 4.03 7.17 -3.88
CA GLU A 634 5.47 7.13 -4.22
C GLU A 634 5.70 6.75 -5.69
N VAL A 635 4.86 5.86 -6.23
CA VAL A 635 4.88 5.45 -7.65
C VAL A 635 4.55 6.64 -8.57
N ASP A 636 3.55 7.46 -8.22
CA ASP A 636 3.20 8.66 -8.98
C ASP A 636 4.32 9.70 -8.98
N VAL A 637 5.01 9.85 -7.84
CA VAL A 637 6.14 10.77 -7.69
C VAL A 637 7.35 10.30 -8.49
N GLU A 638 7.71 9.02 -8.40
CA GLU A 638 8.80 8.44 -9.18
C GLU A 638 8.51 8.46 -10.69
N ARG A 639 7.25 8.28 -11.08
CA ARG A 639 6.82 8.49 -12.47
C ARG A 639 7.05 9.93 -12.93
N MET A 640 6.73 10.93 -12.10
CA MET A 640 7.01 12.34 -12.42
C MET A 640 8.52 12.61 -12.54
N ARG A 641 9.36 12.00 -11.69
CA ARG A 641 10.83 12.08 -11.82
C ARG A 641 11.32 11.49 -13.14
N ARG A 642 10.86 10.28 -13.50
CA ARG A 642 11.16 9.63 -14.79
C ARG A 642 10.59 10.38 -15.98
N ALA A 643 9.51 11.15 -15.81
CA ALA A 643 8.96 12.05 -16.82
C ALA A 643 9.82 13.31 -17.04
N GLY A 644 10.79 13.56 -16.15
CA GLY A 644 11.67 14.74 -16.18
C GLY A 644 11.05 15.97 -15.51
N MET A 645 10.02 15.78 -14.68
CA MET A 645 9.23 16.86 -14.06
C MET A 645 8.98 16.57 -12.56
N PRO A 646 10.03 16.50 -11.73
CA PRO A 646 9.89 16.16 -10.31
C PRO A 646 9.01 17.19 -9.57
N PRO A 647 8.30 16.78 -8.49
CA PRO A 647 7.59 17.74 -7.64
C PRO A 647 8.57 18.70 -6.96
N ILE A 648 8.05 19.84 -6.52
CA ILE A 648 8.79 20.87 -5.79
C ILE A 648 8.44 20.83 -4.30
N SER A 649 9.42 21.06 -3.43
CA SER A 649 9.18 21.11 -1.99
C SER A 649 8.40 22.37 -1.59
N VAL A 650 7.88 22.41 -0.37
CA VAL A 650 7.14 23.58 0.15
C VAL A 650 8.05 24.81 0.23
N GLU A 651 9.29 24.62 0.67
CA GLU A 651 10.32 25.65 0.79
C GLU A 651 10.67 26.22 -0.59
N GLN A 652 10.96 25.33 -1.55
CA GLN A 652 11.23 25.72 -2.94
C GLN A 652 10.04 26.47 -3.56
N GLY A 653 8.82 26.02 -3.29
CA GLY A 653 7.62 26.66 -3.79
C GLY A 653 7.43 28.07 -3.25
N VAL A 654 7.73 28.31 -1.97
CA VAL A 654 7.68 29.63 -1.34
C VAL A 654 8.76 30.56 -1.89
N GLU A 655 9.98 30.06 -2.11
CA GLU A 655 11.06 30.85 -2.71
C GLU A 655 10.75 31.24 -4.17
N LEU A 656 10.21 30.30 -4.94
CA LEU A 656 9.75 30.55 -6.31
C LEU A 656 8.56 31.52 -6.35
N PHE A 657 7.70 31.51 -5.33
CA PHE A 657 6.61 32.48 -5.20
C PHE A 657 7.16 33.91 -5.07
N ASP A 658 8.13 34.13 -4.19
CA ASP A 658 8.78 35.43 -4.04
C ASP A 658 9.49 35.88 -5.30
N ALA A 659 10.24 34.97 -5.93
CA ALA A 659 10.94 35.25 -7.19
C ALA A 659 9.97 35.66 -8.31
N ALA A 660 8.85 34.95 -8.43
CA ALA A 660 7.85 35.22 -9.46
C ALA A 660 7.07 36.52 -9.21
N VAL A 661 6.69 36.80 -7.96
CA VAL A 661 5.99 38.05 -7.59
C VAL A 661 6.90 39.28 -7.79
N ALA A 662 8.21 39.13 -7.62
CA ALA A 662 9.21 40.19 -7.86
C ALA A 662 9.58 40.41 -9.33
N HIS A 663 9.33 39.41 -10.20
CA HIS A 663 9.75 39.42 -11.62
C HIS A 663 9.02 40.49 -12.46
N GLY A 664 7.72 40.68 -12.19
CA GLY A 664 6.86 41.63 -12.93
C GLY A 664 6.29 41.10 -14.26
N GLY A 665 6.40 39.79 -14.52
CA GLY A 665 5.73 39.13 -15.65
C GLY A 665 4.29 38.75 -15.31
N ALA A 666 3.41 38.71 -16.33
CA ALA A 666 1.98 38.42 -16.13
C ALA A 666 1.67 36.92 -16.01
N ALA A 667 2.42 36.04 -16.68
CA ALA A 667 2.26 34.59 -16.59
C ALA A 667 3.64 33.92 -16.50
N LEU A 668 3.91 33.26 -15.38
CA LEU A 668 5.16 32.60 -15.07
C LEU A 668 4.88 31.15 -14.66
N ALA A 669 5.82 30.25 -14.93
CA ALA A 669 5.69 28.83 -14.68
C ALA A 669 6.81 28.35 -13.74
N PRO A 670 6.59 28.41 -12.42
CA PRO A 670 7.51 27.86 -11.42
C PRO A 670 7.37 26.33 -11.29
N PHE A 671 8.37 25.59 -11.73
CA PHE A 671 8.46 24.13 -11.63
C PHE A 671 9.87 23.62 -11.92
N ARG A 672 10.15 22.36 -11.63
CA ARG A 672 11.46 21.74 -11.90
C ARG A 672 11.46 20.93 -13.19
N LEU A 673 12.57 21.00 -13.93
CA LEU A 673 12.82 20.22 -15.14
C LEU A 673 14.15 19.48 -15.03
N ASP A 674 14.10 18.16 -15.20
CA ASP A 674 15.31 17.36 -15.41
C ASP A 674 15.61 17.25 -16.91
N LEU A 675 16.48 18.15 -17.38
CA LEU A 675 16.88 18.20 -18.79
C LEU A 675 17.74 17.00 -19.21
N ALA A 676 18.37 16.27 -18.28
CA ALA A 676 19.15 15.09 -18.61
C ALA A 676 18.23 13.91 -18.93
N VAL A 677 17.20 13.70 -18.10
CA VAL A 677 16.13 12.70 -18.35
C VAL A 677 15.43 12.96 -19.67
N LEU A 678 15.06 14.22 -19.94
CA LEU A 678 14.38 14.59 -21.19
C LEU A 678 15.25 14.40 -22.44
N ARG A 679 16.57 14.59 -22.34
CA ARG A 679 17.51 14.34 -23.45
C ARG A 679 17.65 12.85 -23.77
N ALA A 680 17.61 11.99 -22.76
CA ALA A 680 17.78 10.55 -22.92
C ALA A 680 16.61 9.88 -23.66
N LYS A 681 15.39 10.46 -23.59
CA LYS A 681 14.17 9.90 -24.20
C LYS A 681 14.08 10.01 -25.73
N GLY A 682 14.93 10.83 -26.37
CA GLY A 682 15.02 10.92 -27.83
C GLY A 682 13.90 11.68 -28.55
N ASP A 683 12.66 11.66 -28.05
CA ASP A 683 11.53 12.47 -28.54
C ASP A 683 11.21 13.60 -27.56
N VAL A 684 11.46 14.85 -27.96
CA VAL A 684 11.31 16.04 -27.12
C VAL A 684 10.04 16.80 -27.54
N PRO A 685 9.07 17.01 -26.63
CA PRO A 685 7.87 17.80 -26.91
C PRO A 685 8.20 19.15 -27.54
N ALA A 686 7.40 19.57 -28.53
CA ALA A 686 7.70 20.75 -29.35
C ALA A 686 7.98 22.02 -28.54
N VAL A 687 7.22 22.22 -27.46
CA VAL A 687 7.36 23.36 -26.54
C VAL A 687 8.71 23.35 -25.79
N LEU A 688 9.33 22.19 -25.55
CA LEU A 688 10.61 22.07 -24.83
C LEU A 688 11.85 22.15 -25.75
N ARG A 689 11.65 22.19 -27.08
CA ARG A 689 12.76 22.26 -28.08
C ARG A 689 13.63 23.52 -27.94
N GLY A 690 13.14 24.57 -27.25
CA GLY A 690 13.92 25.76 -26.90
C GLY A 690 14.97 25.53 -25.80
N LEU A 691 14.74 24.56 -24.90
CA LEU A 691 15.64 24.24 -23.77
C LEU A 691 16.53 23.01 -24.05
N VAL A 692 16.14 22.18 -25.02
CA VAL A 692 16.85 20.96 -25.39
C VAL A 692 17.16 20.97 -26.89
N ARG A 693 18.45 21.15 -27.24
CA ARG A 693 18.92 21.04 -28.62
C ARG A 693 18.91 19.58 -29.08
N THR A 694 18.01 19.21 -29.99
CA THR A 694 18.01 17.90 -30.66
C THR A 694 18.34 18.01 -32.14
N ARG A 695 18.99 16.95 -32.68
CA ARG A 695 19.21 16.76 -34.13
C ARG A 695 17.92 16.18 -34.72
N SER A 696 17.24 16.93 -35.59
CA SER A 696 16.00 16.47 -36.24
C SER A 696 16.25 15.21 -37.09
N LYS A 697 15.49 14.14 -36.82
CA LYS A 697 15.24 13.05 -37.77
C LYS A 697 13.78 13.12 -38.19
N ARG A 698 13.53 13.15 -39.51
CA ARG A 698 12.19 12.96 -40.08
C ARG A 698 11.71 11.53 -39.80
N SER A 699 10.56 11.38 -39.15
CA SER A 699 9.83 10.11 -39.09
C SER A 699 9.02 9.91 -40.37
N VAL A 700 8.90 8.66 -40.81
CA VAL A 700 8.08 8.21 -41.93
C VAL A 700 6.85 7.50 -41.32
N ALA A 701 5.67 7.75 -41.89
CA ALA A 701 4.36 7.35 -41.39
C ALA A 701 4.19 5.83 -41.19
N GLY A 702 3.51 5.45 -40.09
CA GLY A 702 3.32 4.09 -39.60
C GLY A 702 2.17 3.29 -40.22
N SER A 703 2.15 3.11 -41.54
CA SER A 703 1.22 2.15 -42.18
C SER A 703 1.87 0.82 -42.57
N ASP A 704 3.20 0.67 -42.46
CA ASP A 704 3.92 -0.55 -42.85
C ASP A 704 4.09 -1.58 -41.71
N THR A 705 4.01 -1.17 -40.44
CA THR A 705 4.28 -2.04 -39.28
C THR A 705 3.21 -3.12 -39.06
N ALA A 706 1.92 -2.76 -39.16
CA ALA A 706 0.80 -3.69 -38.98
C ALA A 706 0.80 -4.82 -40.03
N VAL A 707 1.08 -4.47 -41.28
CA VAL A 707 1.15 -5.42 -42.41
C VAL A 707 2.34 -6.39 -42.23
N THR A 708 3.47 -5.91 -41.68
CA THR A 708 4.63 -6.77 -41.40
C THR A 708 4.44 -7.72 -40.22
N LEU A 709 3.69 -7.33 -39.18
CA LEU A 709 3.42 -8.20 -38.03
C LEU A 709 2.43 -9.32 -38.38
N VAL A 710 1.31 -8.99 -39.04
CA VAL A 710 0.31 -9.98 -39.49
C VAL A 710 0.92 -10.95 -40.50
N SER A 711 1.76 -10.48 -41.43
CA SER A 711 2.48 -11.33 -42.38
C SER A 711 3.45 -12.31 -41.71
N ARG A 712 4.19 -11.88 -40.68
CA ARG A 712 5.08 -12.75 -39.89
C ARG A 712 4.32 -13.79 -39.07
N LEU A 713 3.25 -13.38 -38.39
CA LEU A 713 2.45 -14.26 -37.54
C LEU A 713 1.61 -15.27 -38.36
N SER A 714 1.14 -14.90 -39.54
CA SER A 714 0.34 -15.79 -40.41
C SER A 714 1.11 -17.03 -40.88
N ALA A 715 2.45 -16.99 -40.90
CA ALA A 715 3.32 -18.12 -41.25
C ALA A 715 3.55 -19.12 -40.10
N LEU A 716 3.11 -18.79 -38.87
CA LEU A 716 3.28 -19.62 -37.67
C LEU A 716 2.06 -20.51 -37.42
N SER A 717 2.23 -21.60 -36.67
CA SER A 717 1.12 -22.42 -36.14
C SER A 717 0.35 -21.68 -35.05
N GLU A 718 -0.86 -22.12 -34.72
CA GLU A 718 -1.71 -21.44 -33.72
C GLU A 718 -1.02 -21.28 -32.35
N VAL A 719 -0.31 -22.32 -31.89
CA VAL A 719 0.49 -22.30 -30.66
C VAL A 719 1.65 -21.29 -30.76
N ALA A 720 2.41 -21.34 -31.86
CA ALA A 720 3.55 -20.43 -32.07
C ALA A 720 3.14 -18.96 -32.31
N ARG A 721 1.91 -18.71 -32.80
CA ARG A 721 1.34 -17.35 -32.92
C ARG A 721 1.06 -16.75 -31.56
N LEU A 722 0.48 -17.54 -30.65
CA LEU A 722 0.16 -17.08 -29.31
C LEU A 722 1.44 -16.78 -28.50
N GLU A 723 2.46 -17.64 -28.61
CA GLU A 723 3.78 -17.40 -27.99
C GLU A 723 4.44 -16.10 -28.52
N ALA A 724 4.43 -15.90 -29.84
CA ALA A 724 5.00 -14.68 -30.44
C ALA A 724 4.23 -13.41 -30.04
N LEU A 725 2.91 -13.48 -29.89
CA LEU A 725 2.09 -12.36 -29.39
C LEU A 725 2.32 -12.11 -27.89
N LEU A 726 2.49 -13.17 -27.10
CA LEU A 726 2.82 -13.08 -25.69
C LEU A 726 4.17 -12.37 -25.47
N ASP A 727 5.17 -12.66 -26.31
CA ASP A 727 6.45 -11.97 -26.26
C ASP A 727 6.32 -10.47 -26.57
N VAL A 728 5.50 -10.11 -27.57
CA VAL A 728 5.21 -8.68 -27.87
C VAL A 728 4.56 -8.00 -26.67
N VAL A 729 3.54 -8.62 -26.06
CA VAL A 729 2.88 -8.08 -24.87
C VAL A 729 3.87 -7.91 -23.72
N ARG A 730 4.71 -8.92 -23.43
CA ARG A 730 5.70 -8.87 -22.34
C ARG A 730 6.78 -7.81 -22.56
N VAL A 731 7.21 -7.58 -23.80
CA VAL A 731 8.15 -6.49 -24.14
C VAL A 731 7.54 -5.13 -23.86
N GLU A 732 6.30 -4.90 -24.30
CA GLU A 732 5.64 -3.60 -24.07
C GLU A 732 5.31 -3.38 -22.59
N VAL A 733 4.88 -4.42 -21.87
CA VAL A 733 4.68 -4.40 -20.42
C VAL A 733 5.97 -4.07 -19.68
N ALA A 734 7.08 -4.75 -20.00
CA ALA A 734 8.40 -4.44 -19.45
C ALA A 734 8.84 -3.00 -19.77
N GLY A 735 8.52 -2.50 -20.96
CA GLY A 735 8.82 -1.16 -21.40
C GLY A 735 8.03 -0.06 -20.67
N VAL A 736 6.80 -0.34 -20.23
CA VAL A 736 5.99 0.58 -19.40
C VAL A 736 6.46 0.57 -17.95
N LEU A 737 6.79 -0.61 -17.41
CA LEU A 737 7.22 -0.76 -16.02
C LEU A 737 8.70 -0.45 -15.78
N GLY A 738 9.50 -0.32 -16.86
CA GLY A 738 10.93 -0.05 -16.78
C GLY A 738 11.78 -1.27 -16.43
N HIS A 739 11.28 -2.48 -16.69
CA HIS A 739 12.05 -3.71 -16.53
C HIS A 739 13.04 -3.90 -17.69
N GLY A 740 14.22 -4.46 -17.40
CA GLY A 740 15.31 -4.66 -18.37
C GLY A 740 15.04 -5.69 -19.47
N GLY A 741 13.87 -6.34 -19.50
CA GLY A 741 13.47 -7.26 -20.56
C GLY A 741 12.20 -8.06 -20.27
N ALA A 742 11.64 -8.70 -21.31
CA ALA A 742 10.40 -9.47 -21.25
C ALA A 742 10.44 -10.68 -20.28
N GLY A 743 11.63 -11.23 -20.02
CA GLY A 743 11.83 -12.36 -19.11
C GLY A 743 11.51 -12.06 -17.64
N ALA A 744 11.48 -10.79 -17.26
CA ALA A 744 11.12 -10.34 -15.90
C ALA A 744 9.59 -10.29 -15.66
N VAL A 745 8.77 -10.45 -16.71
CA VAL A 745 7.31 -10.38 -16.63
C VAL A 745 6.75 -11.79 -16.66
N ASP A 746 6.13 -12.26 -15.58
CA ASP A 746 5.42 -13.54 -15.56
C ASP A 746 4.11 -13.44 -16.37
N PRO A 747 3.87 -14.32 -17.37
CA PRO A 747 2.67 -14.28 -18.19
C PRO A 747 1.35 -14.53 -17.43
N ALA A 748 1.39 -15.18 -16.26
CA ALA A 748 0.23 -15.47 -15.42
C ALA A 748 -0.02 -14.43 -14.31
N GLN A 749 0.95 -13.53 -14.06
CA GLN A 749 0.84 -12.49 -13.03
C GLN A 749 -0.11 -11.37 -13.48
N GLN A 750 -0.87 -10.82 -12.53
CA GLN A 750 -1.82 -9.75 -12.82
C GLN A 750 -1.10 -8.42 -13.09
N PHE A 751 -1.61 -7.63 -14.02
CA PHE A 751 -1.06 -6.30 -14.33
C PHE A 751 -1.06 -5.37 -13.11
N ARG A 752 -2.06 -5.47 -12.23
CA ARG A 752 -2.11 -4.69 -10.99
C ARG A 752 -0.93 -5.00 -10.06
N ASP A 753 -0.59 -6.27 -9.89
CA ASP A 753 0.53 -6.72 -9.05
C ASP A 753 1.88 -6.36 -9.66
N LEU A 754 1.90 -6.17 -10.98
CA LEU A 754 3.03 -5.64 -11.73
C LEU A 754 3.12 -4.09 -11.69
N GLY A 755 2.16 -3.40 -11.05
CA GLY A 755 2.18 -1.94 -10.87
C GLY A 755 1.39 -1.12 -11.90
N PHE A 756 0.43 -1.72 -12.62
CA PHE A 756 -0.44 -0.99 -13.53
C PHE A 756 -1.60 -0.25 -12.82
N ASP A 757 -1.87 0.97 -13.31
CA ASP A 757 -2.92 1.92 -12.94
C ASP A 757 -3.66 2.45 -14.20
N SER A 758 -4.63 3.36 -14.02
CA SER A 758 -5.41 3.93 -15.14
C SER A 758 -4.59 4.71 -16.17
N LEU A 759 -3.41 5.23 -15.81
CA LEU A 759 -2.55 6.03 -16.70
C LEU A 759 -1.59 5.13 -17.49
N THR A 760 -1.00 4.14 -16.83
CA THR A 760 -0.13 3.11 -17.43
C THR A 760 -0.92 2.15 -18.33
N ALA A 761 -2.22 1.94 -18.06
CA ALA A 761 -3.15 1.29 -18.98
C ALA A 761 -3.17 1.99 -20.35
N VAL A 762 -3.22 3.32 -20.35
CA VAL A 762 -3.25 4.15 -21.55
C VAL A 762 -1.89 4.14 -22.27
N GLU A 763 -0.79 4.16 -21.52
CA GLU A 763 0.56 4.05 -22.10
C GLU A 763 0.79 2.68 -22.77
N LEU A 764 0.44 1.58 -22.09
CA LEU A 764 0.53 0.23 -22.67
C LEU A 764 -0.38 0.09 -23.89
N ARG A 765 -1.61 0.62 -23.84
CA ARG A 765 -2.51 0.68 -25.00
C ARG A 765 -1.85 1.41 -26.16
N ASN A 766 -1.26 2.59 -25.94
CA ASN A 766 -0.63 3.38 -27.00
C ASN A 766 0.55 2.65 -27.62
N ARG A 767 1.38 2.01 -26.80
CA ARG A 767 2.52 1.21 -27.24
C ARG A 767 2.10 -0.04 -28.02
N LEU A 768 1.12 -0.79 -27.50
CA LEU A 768 0.55 -1.95 -28.20
C LEU A 768 -0.15 -1.53 -29.50
N THR A 769 -0.84 -0.39 -29.54
CA THR A 769 -1.43 0.16 -30.78
C THR A 769 -0.34 0.49 -31.80
N ALA A 770 0.78 1.08 -31.37
CA ALA A 770 1.91 1.38 -32.24
C ALA A 770 2.63 0.11 -32.75
N ALA A 771 2.74 -0.91 -31.89
CA ALA A 771 3.41 -2.17 -32.22
C ALA A 771 2.56 -3.09 -33.10
N THR A 772 1.24 -3.14 -32.86
CA THR A 772 0.31 -4.07 -33.52
C THR A 772 -0.47 -3.44 -34.68
N GLY A 773 -0.66 -2.12 -34.65
CA GLY A 773 -1.51 -1.39 -35.60
C GLY A 773 -3.01 -1.55 -35.40
N ILE A 774 -3.45 -2.26 -34.35
CA ILE A 774 -4.86 -2.44 -34.01
C ILE A 774 -5.30 -1.35 -33.05
N ARG A 775 -6.53 -0.87 -33.17
CA ARG A 775 -7.13 0.02 -32.19
C ARG A 775 -7.59 -0.78 -30.98
N LEU A 776 -7.04 -0.46 -29.82
CA LEU A 776 -7.34 -1.15 -28.57
C LEU A 776 -8.14 -0.25 -27.62
N PRO A 777 -9.16 -0.77 -26.91
CA PRO A 777 -9.94 0.00 -25.94
C PRO A 777 -9.09 0.41 -24.73
N ALA A 778 -9.51 1.46 -24.01
CA ALA A 778 -8.79 1.94 -22.83
C ALA A 778 -8.96 1.04 -21.58
N THR A 779 -9.97 0.15 -21.57
CA THR A 779 -10.25 -0.80 -20.46
C THR A 779 -9.48 -2.13 -20.58
N LEU A 780 -8.66 -2.28 -21.63
CA LEU A 780 -8.05 -3.54 -22.06
C LEU A 780 -7.38 -4.35 -20.94
N ILE A 781 -6.63 -3.70 -20.05
CA ILE A 781 -5.90 -4.39 -18.97
C ILE A 781 -6.79 -4.84 -17.80
N PHE A 782 -8.01 -4.28 -17.69
CA PHE A 782 -8.98 -4.68 -16.66
C PHE A 782 -9.80 -5.88 -17.15
N ASP A 783 -10.12 -5.90 -18.44
CA ASP A 783 -10.85 -6.99 -19.07
C ASP A 783 -9.95 -8.23 -19.28
N TYR A 784 -8.65 -8.01 -19.49
CA TYR A 784 -7.64 -9.06 -19.67
C TYR A 784 -6.48 -8.85 -18.69
N PRO A 785 -6.58 -9.36 -17.45
CA PRO A 785 -5.73 -8.94 -16.34
C PRO A 785 -4.29 -9.48 -16.38
N THR A 786 -3.94 -10.35 -17.33
CA THR A 786 -2.61 -10.95 -17.45
C THR A 786 -2.07 -10.85 -18.87
N SER A 787 -0.74 -10.94 -19.02
CA SER A 787 -0.12 -10.93 -20.36
C SER A 787 -0.60 -12.09 -21.24
N GLY A 788 -0.87 -13.26 -20.64
CA GLY A 788 -1.43 -14.41 -21.35
C GLY A 788 -2.87 -14.19 -21.86
N ALA A 789 -3.73 -13.61 -21.01
CA ALA A 789 -5.11 -13.27 -21.40
C ALA A 789 -5.12 -12.21 -22.50
N LEU A 790 -4.27 -11.19 -22.37
CA LEU A 790 -4.16 -10.11 -23.35
C LEU A 790 -3.59 -10.60 -24.69
N ALA A 791 -2.60 -11.48 -24.69
CA ALA A 791 -2.07 -12.09 -25.91
C ALA A 791 -3.13 -12.94 -26.64
N SER A 792 -3.99 -13.63 -25.89
CA SER A 792 -5.11 -14.39 -26.45
C SER A 792 -6.15 -13.48 -27.10
N TYR A 793 -6.51 -12.36 -26.44
CA TYR A 793 -7.39 -11.35 -27.02
C TYR A 793 -6.82 -10.74 -28.31
N LEU A 794 -5.54 -10.35 -28.32
CA LEU A 794 -4.88 -9.79 -29.50
C LEU A 794 -4.85 -10.79 -30.67
N ARG A 795 -4.67 -12.09 -30.38
CA ARG A 795 -4.78 -13.14 -31.40
C ARG A 795 -6.19 -13.15 -32.00
N ASP A 796 -7.21 -13.07 -31.16
CA ASP A 796 -8.61 -13.16 -31.60
C ASP A 796 -9.03 -11.94 -32.42
N GLU A 797 -8.57 -10.73 -32.07
CA GLU A 797 -8.76 -9.52 -32.89
C GLU A 797 -7.99 -9.55 -34.22
N LEU A 798 -6.75 -10.06 -34.23
CA LEU A 798 -5.92 -10.12 -35.46
C LEU A 798 -6.37 -11.19 -36.44
N PHE A 799 -6.96 -12.29 -35.94
CA PHE A 799 -7.24 -13.48 -36.74
C PHE A 799 -8.73 -13.91 -36.72
N GLY A 800 -9.61 -13.17 -36.06
CA GLY A 800 -11.06 -13.35 -36.09
C GLY A 800 -11.60 -14.50 -35.23
N GLY A 801 -11.01 -14.75 -34.06
CA GLY A 801 -11.41 -15.83 -33.16
C GLY A 801 -12.67 -15.48 -32.36
N VAL A 802 -13.85 -15.87 -32.84
CA VAL A 802 -15.08 -15.77 -32.04
C VAL A 802 -15.09 -16.90 -31.00
N VAL A 803 -14.65 -16.62 -29.78
CA VAL A 803 -15.02 -17.45 -28.63
C VAL A 803 -16.42 -17.02 -28.21
N ALA A 804 -17.41 -17.86 -28.50
CA ALA A 804 -18.75 -17.69 -27.95
C ALA A 804 -18.68 -17.94 -26.44
N ILE A 805 -18.95 -16.90 -25.63
CA ILE A 805 -19.28 -17.06 -24.22
C ILE A 805 -20.52 -17.98 -24.19
N PRO A 806 -20.46 -19.18 -23.60
CA PRO A 806 -21.62 -20.05 -23.55
C PRO A 806 -22.68 -19.38 -22.69
N ASP A 807 -23.85 -19.09 -23.25
CA ASP A 807 -25.03 -18.79 -22.44
C ASP A 807 -25.34 -20.04 -21.60
N PRO A 808 -25.32 -19.97 -20.25
CA PRO A 808 -25.69 -21.11 -19.44
C PRO A 808 -27.18 -21.37 -19.65
N ALA A 809 -27.51 -22.41 -20.41
CA ALA A 809 -28.85 -22.95 -20.44
C ALA A 809 -29.15 -23.54 -19.05
N LEU A 810 -29.94 -22.81 -18.25
CA LEU A 810 -30.48 -23.30 -16.98
C LEU A 810 -31.43 -24.47 -17.28
N VAL A 811 -30.91 -25.70 -17.22
CA VAL A 811 -31.74 -26.91 -17.25
C VAL A 811 -32.28 -27.11 -15.84
N SER A 812 -33.60 -27.16 -15.68
CA SER A 812 -34.22 -27.54 -14.41
C SER A 812 -33.77 -28.96 -14.03
N THR A 813 -32.98 -29.08 -12.96
CA THR A 813 -32.43 -30.36 -12.46
C THR A 813 -33.05 -30.78 -11.12
N SER A 814 -34.27 -30.32 -10.83
CA SER A 814 -34.94 -30.47 -9.52
C SER A 814 -34.99 -31.90 -8.97
N ASP A 815 -34.98 -32.90 -9.86
CA ASP A 815 -35.13 -34.31 -9.51
C ASP A 815 -33.79 -35.06 -9.37
N ASP A 816 -32.66 -34.41 -9.66
CA ASP A 816 -31.32 -35.01 -9.53
C ASP A 816 -30.81 -34.91 -8.08
N PRO A 817 -30.57 -36.03 -7.37
CA PRO A 817 -30.10 -35.98 -5.99
C PRO A 817 -28.74 -35.28 -5.87
N ILE A 818 -28.55 -34.52 -4.79
CA ILE A 818 -27.23 -33.96 -4.46
C ILE A 818 -26.42 -34.98 -3.67
N VAL A 819 -25.14 -35.10 -4.00
CA VAL A 819 -24.22 -36.06 -3.41
C VAL A 819 -23.00 -35.35 -2.82
N ILE A 820 -22.47 -35.91 -1.73
CA ILE A 820 -21.16 -35.52 -1.19
C ILE A 820 -20.11 -36.40 -1.87
N VAL A 821 -19.11 -35.79 -2.49
CA VAL A 821 -18.03 -36.50 -3.22
C VAL A 821 -16.64 -36.29 -2.64
N GLY A 822 -16.46 -35.27 -1.80
CA GLY A 822 -15.23 -35.02 -1.05
C GLY A 822 -15.54 -34.37 0.30
N MET A 823 -14.66 -34.57 1.28
CA MET A 823 -14.76 -33.95 2.61
C MET A 823 -13.34 -33.67 3.15
N ALA A 824 -13.15 -32.56 3.85
CA ALA A 824 -11.95 -32.26 4.62
C ALA A 824 -12.34 -31.55 5.93
N CYS A 825 -11.54 -31.71 6.99
CA CYS A 825 -11.80 -31.05 8.26
C CYS A 825 -10.58 -30.96 9.17
N ARG A 826 -10.58 -29.96 10.06
CA ARG A 826 -9.70 -29.88 11.23
C ARG A 826 -10.55 -29.70 12.49
N TYR A 827 -10.33 -30.51 13.52
CA TYR A 827 -11.09 -30.46 14.79
C TYR A 827 -10.16 -30.67 16.00
N PRO A 828 -10.61 -30.31 17.22
CA PRO A 828 -9.84 -30.54 18.45
C PRO A 828 -9.39 -31.99 18.61
N GLY A 829 -8.28 -32.19 19.32
CA GLY A 829 -7.65 -33.51 19.51
C GLY A 829 -6.68 -33.89 18.39
N GLY A 830 -6.21 -32.92 17.60
CA GLY A 830 -5.25 -33.14 16.51
C GLY A 830 -5.87 -33.79 15.27
N VAL A 831 -7.18 -33.65 15.09
CA VAL A 831 -7.88 -34.19 13.92
C VAL A 831 -7.55 -33.34 12.71
N THR A 832 -6.98 -33.95 11.68
CA THR A 832 -6.67 -33.31 10.39
C THR A 832 -7.44 -33.87 9.21
N THR A 833 -8.20 -34.96 9.42
CA THR A 833 -8.94 -35.65 8.35
C THR A 833 -10.30 -36.20 8.83
N PRO A 834 -11.25 -36.45 7.91
CA PRO A 834 -12.50 -37.12 8.25
C PRO A 834 -12.33 -38.51 8.90
N GLU A 835 -11.29 -39.24 8.52
CA GLU A 835 -10.96 -40.56 9.06
C GLU A 835 -10.42 -40.46 10.50
N GLU A 836 -9.60 -39.45 10.78
CA GLU A 836 -9.13 -39.18 12.15
C GLU A 836 -10.26 -38.70 13.06
N LEU A 837 -11.20 -37.90 12.55
CA LEU A 837 -12.41 -37.55 13.30
C LEU A 837 -13.20 -38.79 13.68
N TRP A 838 -13.34 -39.73 12.75
CA TRP A 838 -14.01 -41.00 13.01
C TRP A 838 -13.27 -41.82 14.07
N GLN A 839 -11.93 -41.89 13.99
CA GLN A 839 -11.12 -42.61 14.96
C GLN A 839 -11.24 -42.00 16.37
N LEU A 840 -11.20 -40.67 16.49
CA LEU A 840 -11.39 -39.95 17.75
C LEU A 840 -12.74 -40.31 18.39
N VAL A 841 -13.82 -40.29 17.60
CA VAL A 841 -15.17 -40.53 18.10
C VAL A 841 -15.39 -42.01 18.46
N ILE A 842 -14.88 -42.97 17.68
CA ILE A 842 -15.05 -44.41 17.98
C ILE A 842 -14.19 -44.88 19.17
N ASP A 843 -13.05 -44.22 19.40
CA ASP A 843 -12.18 -44.48 20.56
C ASP A 843 -12.67 -43.78 21.85
N GLU A 844 -13.84 -43.14 21.79
CA GLU A 844 -14.45 -42.44 22.94
C GLU A 844 -13.55 -41.34 23.53
N VAL A 845 -12.77 -40.67 22.68
CA VAL A 845 -11.83 -39.61 23.09
C VAL A 845 -12.58 -38.31 23.38
N ASP A 846 -12.27 -37.71 24.53
CA ASP A 846 -12.64 -36.36 24.94
C ASP A 846 -11.49 -35.40 24.57
N ALA A 847 -11.76 -34.49 23.63
CA ALA A 847 -10.78 -33.56 23.06
C ALA A 847 -10.80 -32.18 23.73
N VAL A 848 -11.47 -32.03 24.88
CA VAL A 848 -11.45 -30.79 25.65
C VAL A 848 -10.10 -30.64 26.36
N THR A 849 -9.39 -29.54 26.07
CA THR A 849 -8.08 -29.20 26.62
C THR A 849 -8.15 -27.89 27.41
N GLY A 850 -7.03 -27.45 28.00
CA GLY A 850 -6.90 -26.10 28.55
C GLY A 850 -6.81 -25.04 27.45
N PHE A 851 -7.00 -23.76 27.81
CA PHE A 851 -6.86 -22.64 26.87
C PHE A 851 -5.50 -22.61 26.15
N PRO A 852 -5.46 -22.15 24.88
CA PRO A 852 -4.24 -22.07 24.07
C PRO A 852 -3.24 -21.06 24.66
N SER A 853 -1.95 -21.42 24.66
CA SER A 853 -0.86 -20.58 25.18
C SER A 853 -0.12 -19.78 24.10
N ASP A 854 -0.45 -20.00 22.83
CA ASP A 854 0.22 -19.48 21.64
C ASP A 854 -0.46 -18.21 21.07
N ARG A 855 -1.55 -17.75 21.69
CA ARG A 855 -2.38 -16.62 21.19
C ARG A 855 -2.23 -15.31 21.94
N GLY A 856 -1.33 -15.27 22.93
CA GLY A 856 -1.09 -14.09 23.76
C GLY A 856 -2.22 -13.76 24.74
N TRP A 857 -3.07 -14.74 25.08
CA TRP A 857 -4.12 -14.57 26.10
C TRP A 857 -3.51 -14.45 27.50
N ASP A 858 -4.03 -13.54 28.33
CA ASP A 858 -3.66 -13.44 29.75
C ASP A 858 -4.32 -14.57 30.56
N LEU A 859 -3.77 -15.78 30.47
CA LEU A 859 -4.35 -16.97 31.10
C LEU A 859 -4.40 -16.88 32.63
N ASP A 860 -3.50 -16.12 33.25
CA ASP A 860 -3.46 -15.91 34.69
C ASP A 860 -4.58 -14.96 35.15
N GLY A 861 -4.80 -13.86 34.43
CA GLY A 861 -5.85 -12.87 34.72
C GLY A 861 -7.25 -13.24 34.21
N LEU A 862 -7.37 -14.17 33.25
CA LEU A 862 -8.63 -14.48 32.58
C LEU A 862 -9.61 -15.28 33.45
N TYR A 863 -9.16 -15.97 34.49
CA TYR A 863 -10.03 -16.85 35.29
C TYR A 863 -10.52 -16.23 36.59
N HIS A 864 -11.82 -16.32 36.86
CA HIS A 864 -12.40 -16.05 38.17
C HIS A 864 -13.58 -16.99 38.46
N PRO A 865 -13.66 -17.63 39.64
CA PRO A 865 -14.72 -18.60 39.96
C PRO A 865 -16.10 -17.96 40.14
N ASP A 866 -16.16 -16.66 40.46
CA ASP A 866 -17.42 -15.92 40.52
C ASP A 866 -17.89 -15.49 39.11
N PRO A 867 -19.02 -16.01 38.61
CA PRO A 867 -19.59 -15.63 37.33
C PRO A 867 -20.11 -14.18 37.29
N ASP A 868 -20.05 -13.43 38.39
CA ASP A 868 -20.37 -11.99 38.48
C ASP A 868 -19.11 -11.08 38.48
N HIS A 869 -17.88 -11.62 38.45
CA HIS A 869 -16.62 -10.85 38.26
C HIS A 869 -16.31 -10.41 36.80
N ILE A 870 -16.29 -9.11 36.49
CA ILE A 870 -16.26 -8.61 35.09
C ILE A 870 -14.95 -8.96 34.37
N GLY A 871 -15.04 -9.30 33.08
CA GLY A 871 -13.87 -9.48 32.19
C GLY A 871 -13.18 -10.84 32.29
N THR A 872 -13.74 -11.77 33.08
CA THR A 872 -13.14 -13.09 33.35
C THR A 872 -14.08 -14.23 32.96
N SER A 873 -13.52 -15.41 32.73
CA SER A 873 -14.24 -16.67 32.56
C SER A 873 -14.18 -17.51 33.85
N TYR A 874 -15.26 -18.25 34.14
CA TYR A 874 -15.27 -19.23 35.24
C TYR A 874 -14.84 -20.63 34.81
N THR A 875 -14.51 -20.84 33.53
CA THR A 875 -13.88 -22.08 33.03
C THR A 875 -12.48 -21.78 32.49
N ARG A 876 -11.66 -22.81 32.36
CA ARG A 876 -10.31 -22.76 31.76
C ARG A 876 -10.13 -23.74 30.60
N SER A 877 -11.23 -24.35 30.15
CA SER A 877 -11.21 -25.51 29.26
C SER A 877 -12.13 -25.30 28.06
N GLY A 878 -11.73 -25.89 26.92
CA GLY A 878 -12.47 -25.85 25.66
C GLY A 878 -11.80 -26.75 24.61
N GLY A 879 -12.36 -26.83 23.40
CA GLY A 879 -11.73 -27.55 22.29
C GLY A 879 -11.00 -26.60 21.34
N PHE A 880 -9.69 -26.76 21.15
CA PHE A 880 -8.88 -25.82 20.35
C PHE A 880 -8.14 -26.49 19.20
N LEU A 881 -7.93 -25.72 18.13
CA LEU A 881 -6.96 -26.01 17.08
C LEU A 881 -5.62 -25.39 17.51
N HIS A 882 -4.72 -26.23 18.02
CA HIS A 882 -3.40 -25.77 18.50
C HIS A 882 -2.45 -25.36 17.38
N ASP A 883 -2.65 -25.90 16.17
CA ASP A 883 -1.84 -25.59 14.99
C ASP A 883 -2.48 -24.49 14.12
N ALA A 884 -3.43 -23.72 14.67
CA ALA A 884 -4.19 -22.72 13.91
C ALA A 884 -3.30 -21.59 13.35
N ALA A 885 -2.12 -21.34 13.92
CA ALA A 885 -1.20 -20.36 13.38
C ALA A 885 -0.51 -20.82 12.07
N GLU A 886 -0.45 -22.13 11.80
CA GLU A 886 0.28 -22.70 10.66
C GLU A 886 -0.45 -22.43 9.33
N PHE A 887 0.31 -22.08 8.28
CA PHE A 887 -0.19 -21.85 6.92
C PHE A 887 0.94 -21.87 5.89
N ASP A 888 0.66 -22.25 4.64
CA ASP A 888 1.58 -22.11 3.49
C ASP A 888 1.13 -20.97 2.55
N PRO A 889 1.60 -19.73 2.75
CA PRO A 889 1.17 -18.61 1.92
C PRO A 889 1.76 -18.66 0.51
N SER A 890 2.95 -19.24 0.35
CA SER A 890 3.64 -19.30 -0.94
C SER A 890 2.86 -20.14 -1.95
N PHE A 891 2.29 -21.25 -1.48
CA PHE A 891 1.45 -22.14 -2.26
C PHE A 891 0.19 -21.43 -2.78
N PHE A 892 -0.42 -20.57 -1.98
CA PHE A 892 -1.63 -19.82 -2.35
C PHE A 892 -1.35 -18.44 -2.98
N GLY A 893 -0.09 -18.14 -3.32
CA GLY A 893 0.29 -16.87 -3.96
C GLY A 893 0.16 -15.65 -3.05
N MET A 894 0.19 -15.84 -1.74
CA MET A 894 0.12 -14.78 -0.73
C MET A 894 1.51 -14.39 -0.26
N SER A 895 1.74 -13.09 -0.03
CA SER A 895 2.97 -12.64 0.62
C SER A 895 2.95 -12.97 2.12
N PRO A 896 4.11 -13.17 2.80
CA PRO A 896 4.15 -13.37 4.25
C PRO A 896 3.45 -12.26 5.04
N ARG A 897 3.53 -11.01 4.55
CA ARG A 897 2.85 -9.85 5.15
C ARG A 897 1.32 -9.97 5.01
N GLU A 898 0.83 -10.36 3.84
CA GLU A 898 -0.60 -10.59 3.64
C GLU A 898 -1.10 -11.76 4.49
N ALA A 899 -0.35 -12.85 4.56
CA ALA A 899 -0.68 -14.03 5.36
C ALA A 899 -0.83 -13.69 6.85
N LEU A 900 0.08 -12.90 7.41
CA LEU A 900 0.01 -12.41 8.78
C LEU A 900 -1.21 -11.51 9.03
N ALA A 901 -1.58 -10.68 8.05
CA ALA A 901 -2.77 -9.82 8.09
C ALA A 901 -4.09 -10.59 7.90
N THR A 902 -4.03 -11.82 7.39
CA THR A 902 -5.20 -12.62 7.02
C THR A 902 -5.68 -13.46 8.20
N ASP A 903 -6.97 -13.38 8.49
CA ASP A 903 -7.63 -14.17 9.52
C ASP A 903 -7.38 -15.65 9.29
N THR A 904 -6.98 -16.34 10.36
CA THR A 904 -6.74 -17.78 10.38
C THR A 904 -7.89 -18.58 9.79
N GLN A 905 -9.13 -18.14 9.99
CA GLN A 905 -10.31 -18.78 9.42
C GLN A 905 -10.25 -18.81 7.88
N GLN A 906 -9.78 -17.73 7.24
CA GLN A 906 -9.62 -17.67 5.78
C GLN A 906 -8.49 -18.56 5.29
N ARG A 907 -7.39 -18.65 6.07
CA ARG A 907 -6.24 -19.53 5.77
C ARG A 907 -6.64 -21.00 5.79
N LEU A 908 -7.30 -21.44 6.84
CA LEU A 908 -7.81 -22.81 6.95
C LEU A 908 -8.85 -23.15 5.87
N LEU A 909 -9.66 -22.18 5.43
CA LEU A 909 -10.60 -22.40 4.31
C LEU A 909 -9.88 -22.71 3.00
N LEU A 910 -8.73 -22.07 2.73
CA LEU A 910 -7.96 -22.34 1.51
C LEU A 910 -7.39 -23.77 1.51
N GLU A 911 -6.75 -24.17 2.60
CA GLU A 911 -6.18 -25.52 2.74
C GLU A 911 -7.26 -26.60 2.70
N THR A 912 -8.33 -26.44 3.47
CA THR A 912 -9.40 -27.46 3.52
C THR A 912 -10.24 -27.51 2.23
N ALA A 913 -10.38 -26.41 1.50
CA ALA A 913 -11.01 -26.42 0.17
C ALA A 913 -10.16 -27.22 -0.84
N TRP A 914 -8.84 -26.98 -0.85
CA TRP A 914 -7.90 -27.73 -1.66
C TRP A 914 -7.95 -29.23 -1.34
N GLU A 915 -7.79 -29.60 -0.06
CA GLU A 915 -7.83 -30.99 0.40
C GLU A 915 -9.18 -31.68 0.09
N ALA A 916 -10.31 -30.97 0.23
CA ALA A 916 -11.63 -31.53 -0.04
C ALA A 916 -11.82 -31.86 -1.53
N LEU A 917 -11.31 -31.01 -2.42
CA LEU A 917 -11.33 -31.23 -3.87
C LEU A 917 -10.39 -32.37 -4.28
N GLU A 918 -9.16 -32.40 -3.75
CA GLU A 918 -8.23 -33.51 -3.99
C GLU A 918 -8.82 -34.85 -3.53
N ARG A 919 -9.47 -34.88 -2.36
CA ARG A 919 -10.16 -36.07 -1.85
C ARG A 919 -11.36 -36.50 -2.70
N ALA A 920 -11.96 -35.58 -3.45
CA ALA A 920 -12.97 -35.91 -4.46
C ALA A 920 -12.36 -36.46 -5.77
N GLY A 921 -11.03 -36.43 -5.90
CA GLY A 921 -10.31 -36.80 -7.12
C GLY A 921 -10.29 -35.69 -8.17
N ILE A 922 -10.46 -34.43 -7.73
CA ILE A 922 -10.52 -33.25 -8.58
C ILE A 922 -9.23 -32.46 -8.41
N ASP A 923 -8.55 -32.12 -9.51
CA ASP A 923 -7.45 -31.16 -9.51
C ASP A 923 -8.03 -29.75 -9.35
N PRO A 924 -7.77 -29.03 -8.24
CA PRO A 924 -8.35 -27.71 -8.00
C PRO A 924 -7.98 -26.69 -9.08
N THR A 925 -6.81 -26.82 -9.72
CA THR A 925 -6.36 -25.89 -10.76
C THR A 925 -7.16 -26.03 -12.06
N SER A 926 -7.73 -27.21 -12.31
CA SER A 926 -8.57 -27.49 -13.47
C SER A 926 -9.94 -26.81 -13.43
N LEU A 927 -10.33 -26.28 -12.26
CA LEU A 927 -11.62 -25.61 -12.04
C LEU A 927 -11.59 -24.09 -12.28
N ARG A 928 -10.44 -23.52 -12.65
CA ARG A 928 -10.33 -22.09 -12.97
C ARG A 928 -11.24 -21.74 -14.16
N GLY A 929 -12.08 -20.72 -14.00
CA GLY A 929 -13.11 -20.33 -14.98
C GLY A 929 -14.38 -21.17 -14.93
N SER A 930 -14.50 -22.14 -14.01
CA SER A 930 -15.71 -22.97 -13.88
C SER A 930 -16.76 -22.31 -12.99
N ALA A 931 -18.03 -22.61 -13.24
CA ALA A 931 -19.15 -22.26 -12.36
C ALA A 931 -19.18 -23.15 -11.10
N THR A 932 -18.11 -23.08 -10.29
CA THR A 932 -17.98 -23.72 -8.98
C THR A 932 -18.41 -22.73 -7.90
N GLY A 933 -19.35 -23.11 -7.04
CA GLY A 933 -19.83 -22.26 -5.95
C GLY A 933 -19.06 -22.49 -4.64
N VAL A 934 -19.00 -21.47 -3.77
CA VAL A 934 -18.39 -21.51 -2.45
C VAL A 934 -19.35 -20.96 -1.41
N PHE A 935 -19.80 -21.80 -0.48
CA PHE A 935 -20.77 -21.47 0.56
C PHE A 935 -20.17 -21.74 1.93
N THR A 936 -19.81 -20.70 2.66
CA THR A 936 -19.05 -20.83 3.90
C THR A 936 -19.82 -20.27 5.10
N GLY A 937 -20.06 -21.12 6.09
CA GLY A 937 -20.48 -20.69 7.41
C GLY A 937 -19.30 -20.11 8.19
N LEU A 938 -19.41 -18.87 8.65
CA LEU A 938 -18.36 -18.20 9.42
C LEU A 938 -19.01 -17.34 10.50
N MET A 939 -18.41 -17.32 11.68
CA MET A 939 -18.80 -16.36 12.71
C MET A 939 -17.58 -15.89 13.51
N TYR A 940 -17.72 -14.71 14.11
CA TYR A 940 -16.66 -13.89 14.73
C TYR A 940 -15.65 -13.33 13.73
N ASN A 941 -15.33 -12.05 13.90
CA ASN A 941 -14.28 -11.33 13.16
C ASN A 941 -13.34 -10.66 14.16
N ASP A 942 -12.91 -11.41 15.17
CA ASP A 942 -12.14 -10.89 16.32
C ASP A 942 -10.64 -10.81 16.04
N TYR A 943 -10.14 -11.48 15.00
CA TYR A 943 -8.75 -11.41 14.55
C TYR A 943 -8.29 -9.97 14.25
N GLN A 944 -9.20 -9.11 13.77
CA GLN A 944 -8.92 -7.69 13.53
C GLN A 944 -8.41 -6.96 14.79
N SER A 945 -8.83 -7.39 15.98
CA SER A 945 -8.39 -6.79 17.24
C SER A 945 -6.97 -7.19 17.66
N VAL A 946 -6.43 -8.27 17.08
CA VAL A 946 -5.09 -8.81 17.36
C VAL A 946 -4.06 -8.28 16.35
N VAL A 947 -4.49 -7.92 15.13
CA VAL A 947 -3.63 -7.32 14.11
C VAL A 947 -3.60 -5.79 14.29
N GLY A 948 -2.58 -5.26 14.99
CA GLY A 948 -2.41 -3.81 15.22
C GLY A 948 -1.05 -3.27 14.77
N GLY A 949 -1.02 -2.12 14.07
CA GLY A 949 0.20 -1.43 13.63
C GLY A 949 0.10 -0.83 12.22
N GLY A 950 0.78 0.30 11.98
CA GLY A 950 0.72 1.08 10.73
C GLY A 950 1.30 0.37 9.50
N ASP A 951 2.16 -0.64 9.69
CA ASP A 951 2.80 -1.39 8.60
C ASP A 951 1.82 -2.31 7.82
N MET A 952 0.58 -2.45 8.29
CA MET A 952 -0.41 -3.42 7.80
C MET A 952 -1.71 -2.80 7.27
N GLU A 953 -1.80 -1.45 7.23
CA GLU A 953 -3.02 -0.69 6.88
C GLU A 953 -3.60 -1.05 5.49
N GLY A 954 -2.79 -1.58 4.56
CA GLY A 954 -3.23 -2.00 3.22
C GLY A 954 -3.92 -3.37 3.14
N HIS A 955 -3.65 -4.29 4.07
CA HIS A 955 -4.17 -5.67 4.03
C HIS A 955 -5.19 -5.98 5.13
N GLN A 956 -5.19 -5.22 6.22
CA GLN A 956 -6.10 -5.45 7.38
C GLN A 956 -7.58 -5.46 6.99
N GLY A 957 -8.03 -4.51 6.16
CA GLY A 957 -9.45 -4.40 5.83
C GLY A 957 -10.01 -5.61 5.08
N GLN A 958 -9.19 -6.28 4.26
CA GLN A 958 -9.60 -7.48 3.51
C GLN A 958 -9.25 -8.77 4.24
N GLY A 959 -8.18 -8.76 5.05
CA GLY A 959 -7.68 -9.93 5.77
C GLY A 959 -8.65 -10.47 6.83
N SER A 960 -9.49 -9.63 7.44
CA SER A 960 -10.43 -10.04 8.50
C SER A 960 -11.92 -9.86 8.15
N ALA A 961 -12.25 -9.46 6.92
CA ALA A 961 -13.64 -9.27 6.53
C ALA A 961 -14.34 -10.61 6.23
N GLY A 962 -15.39 -10.95 6.98
CA GLY A 962 -16.17 -12.17 6.73
C GLY A 962 -16.74 -12.30 5.31
N SER A 963 -17.10 -11.18 4.66
CA SER A 963 -17.55 -11.18 3.26
C SER A 963 -16.46 -11.61 2.26
N VAL A 964 -15.19 -11.50 2.65
CA VAL A 964 -14.04 -11.88 1.80
C VAL A 964 -13.71 -13.36 1.93
N ALA A 965 -14.13 -14.06 2.99
CA ALA A 965 -13.74 -15.46 3.23
C ALA A 965 -14.11 -16.42 2.08
N SER A 966 -15.38 -16.43 1.64
CA SER A 966 -15.81 -17.22 0.47
C SER A 966 -15.23 -16.67 -0.84
N GLY A 967 -15.14 -15.34 -0.97
CA GLY A 967 -14.57 -14.68 -2.14
C GLY A 967 -13.08 -14.97 -2.34
N ARG A 968 -12.29 -15.13 -1.28
CA ARG A 968 -10.87 -15.45 -1.34
C ARG A 968 -10.64 -16.86 -1.87
N VAL A 969 -11.43 -17.83 -1.41
CA VAL A 969 -11.42 -19.20 -1.96
C VAL A 969 -11.72 -19.14 -3.47
N SER A 970 -12.78 -18.45 -3.88
CA SER A 970 -13.10 -18.29 -5.30
C SER A 970 -12.01 -17.56 -6.08
N TYR A 971 -11.41 -16.51 -5.53
CA TYR A 971 -10.34 -15.74 -6.16
C TYR A 971 -9.07 -16.58 -6.39
N VAL A 972 -8.62 -17.29 -5.35
CA VAL A 972 -7.39 -18.09 -5.38
C VAL A 972 -7.52 -19.24 -6.40
N PHE A 973 -8.62 -19.98 -6.35
CA PHE A 973 -8.85 -21.10 -7.27
C PHE A 973 -9.44 -20.70 -8.63
N GLY A 974 -9.85 -19.43 -8.79
CA GLY A 974 -10.44 -18.91 -10.01
C GLY A 974 -11.86 -19.43 -10.30
N PHE A 975 -12.66 -19.66 -9.26
CA PHE A 975 -14.06 -20.08 -9.42
C PHE A 975 -14.96 -18.90 -9.81
N GLU A 976 -15.90 -19.14 -10.71
CA GLU A 976 -16.84 -18.13 -11.24
C GLU A 976 -18.30 -18.40 -10.82
N GLY A 977 -18.55 -19.37 -9.94
CA GLY A 977 -19.87 -19.62 -9.36
C GLY A 977 -20.19 -18.74 -8.14
N PRO A 978 -21.38 -18.91 -7.51
CA PRO A 978 -21.78 -18.11 -6.35
C PRO A 978 -20.80 -18.25 -5.18
N ALA A 979 -20.36 -17.11 -4.61
CA ALA A 979 -19.52 -17.07 -3.41
C ALA A 979 -20.28 -16.38 -2.27
N VAL A 980 -20.63 -17.11 -1.21
CA VAL A 980 -21.48 -16.65 -0.13
C VAL A 980 -20.92 -17.03 1.22
N THR A 981 -20.67 -16.03 2.06
CA THR A 981 -20.42 -16.23 3.50
C THR A 981 -21.72 -16.07 4.27
N VAL A 982 -22.04 -17.03 5.15
CA VAL A 982 -23.26 -17.09 5.95
C VAL A 982 -22.91 -16.99 7.42
N ASP A 983 -23.52 -16.03 8.13
CA ASP A 983 -23.49 -15.96 9.59
C ASP A 983 -24.92 -16.09 10.13
N THR A 984 -25.25 -17.30 10.55
CA THR A 984 -26.44 -17.61 11.36
C THR A 984 -26.01 -18.19 12.71
N ALA A 985 -24.86 -17.74 13.21
CA ALA A 985 -24.20 -18.28 14.39
C ALA A 985 -23.96 -19.80 14.29
N CYS A 986 -24.41 -20.57 15.28
CA CYS A 986 -24.15 -22.01 15.41
C CYS A 986 -24.75 -22.89 14.30
N SER A 987 -25.70 -22.37 13.50
CA SER A 987 -26.31 -23.10 12.37
C SER A 987 -25.65 -22.82 11.01
N SER A 988 -24.63 -21.95 10.97
CA SER A 988 -24.09 -21.38 9.73
C SER A 988 -23.66 -22.42 8.69
N SER A 989 -22.97 -23.50 9.07
CA SER A 989 -22.53 -24.52 8.11
C SER A 989 -23.67 -25.31 7.46
N LEU A 990 -24.75 -25.64 8.19
CA LEU A 990 -25.90 -26.31 7.58
C LEU A 990 -26.72 -25.37 6.69
N VAL A 991 -26.81 -24.09 7.06
CA VAL A 991 -27.44 -23.07 6.22
C VAL A 991 -26.63 -22.85 4.94
N ALA A 992 -25.30 -22.75 5.04
CA ALA A 992 -24.41 -22.68 3.88
C ALA A 992 -24.57 -23.90 2.95
N MET A 993 -24.59 -25.11 3.53
CA MET A 993 -24.84 -26.35 2.80
C MET A 993 -26.24 -26.37 2.15
N HIS A 994 -27.28 -25.85 2.83
CA HIS A 994 -28.61 -25.72 2.26
C HIS A 994 -28.62 -24.83 1.00
N TRP A 995 -27.95 -23.68 1.05
CA TRP A 995 -27.86 -22.77 -0.10
C TRP A 995 -27.05 -23.37 -1.25
N ALA A 996 -25.94 -24.06 -0.97
CA ALA A 996 -25.18 -24.79 -1.99
C ALA A 996 -26.05 -25.83 -2.72
N ILE A 997 -26.89 -26.57 -1.96
CA ILE A 997 -27.85 -27.54 -2.52
C ILE A 997 -28.87 -26.84 -3.42
N GLN A 998 -29.37 -25.65 -3.04
CA GLN A 998 -30.32 -24.91 -3.88
C GLN A 998 -29.65 -24.42 -5.16
N SER A 999 -28.45 -23.85 -5.10
CA SER A 999 -27.72 -23.35 -6.28
C SER A 999 -27.33 -24.47 -7.25
N LEU A 1000 -27.00 -25.68 -6.76
CA LEU A 1000 -26.79 -26.86 -7.61
C LEU A 1000 -28.08 -27.31 -8.30
N ARG A 1001 -29.23 -27.23 -7.62
CA ARG A 1001 -30.55 -27.59 -8.18
C ARG A 1001 -31.09 -26.56 -9.17
N SER A 1002 -30.82 -25.27 -8.94
CA SER A 1002 -31.20 -24.19 -9.86
C SER A 1002 -30.29 -24.11 -11.08
N GLY A 1003 -29.10 -24.73 -11.03
CA GLY A 1003 -28.13 -24.72 -12.12
C GLY A 1003 -27.22 -23.49 -12.11
N GLU A 1004 -27.19 -22.72 -11.02
CA GLU A 1004 -26.25 -21.60 -10.81
C GLU A 1004 -24.78 -22.08 -10.70
N CYS A 1005 -24.58 -23.33 -10.30
CA CYS A 1005 -23.28 -23.97 -10.29
C CYS A 1005 -23.39 -25.47 -10.66
N SER A 1006 -22.26 -26.07 -11.00
CA SER A 1006 -22.15 -27.50 -11.31
C SER A 1006 -21.43 -28.31 -10.23
N LEU A 1007 -20.63 -27.62 -9.42
CA LEU A 1007 -19.89 -28.13 -8.27
C LEU A 1007 -19.99 -27.06 -7.18
N ALA A 1008 -20.08 -27.44 -5.91
CA ALA A 1008 -20.10 -26.49 -4.81
C ALA A 1008 -19.26 -26.99 -3.62
N LEU A 1009 -18.44 -26.10 -3.08
CA LEU A 1009 -17.86 -26.25 -1.75
C LEU A 1009 -18.83 -25.69 -0.72
N ALA A 1010 -19.12 -26.46 0.32
CA ALA A 1010 -19.97 -26.02 1.42
C ALA A 1010 -19.40 -26.46 2.76
N GLY A 1011 -19.44 -25.58 3.75
CA GLY A 1011 -18.84 -25.90 5.04
C GLY A 1011 -18.98 -24.80 6.07
N GLY A 1012 -18.14 -24.87 7.09
CA GLY A 1012 -17.96 -23.75 8.01
C GLY A 1012 -16.68 -23.84 8.81
N VAL A 1013 -16.26 -22.70 9.35
CA VAL A 1013 -15.01 -22.52 10.09
C VAL A 1013 -15.26 -21.67 11.33
N THR A 1014 -14.55 -21.98 12.42
CA THR A 1014 -14.41 -21.07 13.55
C THR A 1014 -13.06 -21.23 14.23
N VAL A 1015 -12.39 -20.10 14.44
CA VAL A 1015 -11.19 -19.94 15.25
C VAL A 1015 -11.40 -18.73 16.15
N MET A 1016 -11.13 -18.88 17.44
CA MET A 1016 -11.26 -17.85 18.47
C MET A 1016 -9.91 -17.13 18.65
N SER A 1017 -9.75 -15.96 18.06
CA SER A 1017 -8.50 -15.18 18.18
C SER A 1017 -8.36 -14.56 19.58
N THR A 1018 -9.49 -14.26 20.22
CA THR A 1018 -9.60 -13.64 21.54
C THR A 1018 -10.42 -14.51 22.50
N PRO A 1019 -10.27 -14.33 23.84
CA PRO A 1019 -11.07 -15.07 24.81
C PRO A 1019 -12.51 -14.53 24.99
N SER A 1020 -12.95 -13.61 24.12
CA SER A 1020 -14.20 -12.83 24.29
C SER A 1020 -15.44 -13.71 24.44
N THR A 1021 -15.56 -14.79 23.64
CA THR A 1021 -16.69 -15.72 23.72
C THR A 1021 -16.81 -16.36 25.11
N PHE A 1022 -15.70 -16.75 25.72
CA PHE A 1022 -15.69 -17.34 27.06
C PHE A 1022 -16.11 -16.30 28.11
N ILE A 1023 -15.61 -15.07 28.02
CA ILE A 1023 -15.95 -13.98 28.95
C ILE A 1023 -17.44 -13.65 28.88
N GLU A 1024 -17.97 -13.46 27.66
CA GLU A 1024 -19.37 -13.07 27.43
C GLU A 1024 -20.35 -14.16 27.88
N PHE A 1025 -20.09 -15.42 27.55
CA PHE A 1025 -20.98 -16.51 27.96
C PHE A 1025 -20.80 -16.88 29.43
N SER A 1026 -19.65 -16.59 30.04
CA SER A 1026 -19.49 -16.72 31.50
C SER A 1026 -20.38 -15.73 32.25
N ARG A 1027 -20.54 -14.49 31.74
CA ARG A 1027 -21.53 -13.54 32.28
C ARG A 1027 -22.97 -14.06 32.20
N GLN A 1028 -23.29 -14.76 31.12
CA GLN A 1028 -24.63 -15.30 30.90
C GLN A 1028 -24.86 -16.64 31.61
N ARG A 1029 -23.84 -17.19 32.29
CA ARG A 1029 -23.86 -18.52 32.91
C ARG A 1029 -24.21 -19.61 31.89
N GLY A 1030 -23.74 -19.42 30.66
CA GLY A 1030 -24.05 -20.29 29.52
C GLY A 1030 -22.99 -21.36 29.23
N VAL A 1031 -21.77 -21.22 29.76
CA VAL A 1031 -20.64 -22.15 29.53
C VAL A 1031 -20.66 -23.26 30.59
N SER A 1032 -20.30 -24.49 30.23
CA SER A 1032 -20.10 -25.55 31.21
C SER A 1032 -18.88 -25.26 32.10
N GLU A 1033 -18.97 -25.56 33.40
CA GLU A 1033 -17.86 -25.31 34.35
C GLU A 1033 -16.59 -26.10 33.97
N ASP A 1034 -16.75 -27.34 33.51
CA ASP A 1034 -15.63 -28.20 33.10
C ASP A 1034 -15.29 -28.10 31.60
N GLY A 1035 -15.98 -27.21 30.87
CA GLY A 1035 -15.80 -26.97 29.44
C GLY A 1035 -16.36 -28.06 28.53
N ARG A 1036 -17.14 -29.03 29.03
CA ARG A 1036 -17.67 -30.16 28.24
C ARG A 1036 -19.14 -30.00 27.91
N SER A 1037 -19.53 -30.40 26.70
CA SER A 1037 -20.94 -30.50 26.31
C SER A 1037 -21.53 -31.85 26.72
N LYS A 1038 -22.30 -31.87 27.82
CA LYS A 1038 -22.94 -33.07 28.41
C LYS A 1038 -24.32 -33.32 27.80
N ALA A 1039 -24.38 -33.48 26.48
CA ALA A 1039 -25.62 -33.48 25.71
C ALA A 1039 -26.66 -34.49 26.23
N PHE A 1040 -27.88 -34.02 26.50
CA PHE A 1040 -29.03 -34.77 27.00
C PHE A 1040 -28.86 -35.48 28.35
N SER A 1041 -27.78 -35.21 29.08
CA SER A 1041 -27.60 -35.74 30.43
C SER A 1041 -28.33 -34.88 31.48
N ASP A 1042 -28.72 -35.47 32.60
CA ASP A 1042 -29.26 -34.71 33.73
C ASP A 1042 -28.24 -33.71 34.32
N SER A 1043 -26.95 -34.01 34.17
CA SER A 1043 -25.85 -33.12 34.58
C SER A 1043 -25.48 -32.04 33.53
N ALA A 1044 -26.34 -31.79 32.54
CA ALA A 1044 -26.14 -30.74 31.53
C ALA A 1044 -26.17 -29.34 32.17
N ASP A 1045 -25.05 -28.63 32.13
CA ASP A 1045 -24.82 -27.36 32.86
C ASP A 1045 -24.41 -26.20 31.95
N GLY A 1046 -24.24 -26.42 30.65
CA GLY A 1046 -23.84 -25.38 29.70
C GLY A 1046 -23.13 -25.92 28.47
N VAL A 1047 -22.76 -25.01 27.58
CA VAL A 1047 -22.01 -25.34 26.37
C VAL A 1047 -20.51 -25.46 26.67
N GLY A 1048 -19.85 -26.48 26.11
CA GLY A 1048 -18.39 -26.51 25.99
C GLY A 1048 -17.97 -25.89 24.67
N TRP A 1049 -17.33 -24.72 24.66
CA TRP A 1049 -16.95 -24.06 23.41
C TRP A 1049 -15.75 -24.73 22.74
N ALA A 1050 -15.78 -24.77 21.41
CA ALA A 1050 -14.68 -25.28 20.63
C ALA A 1050 -14.51 -24.59 19.28
N GLU A 1051 -13.38 -24.85 18.66
CA GLU A 1051 -13.00 -24.43 17.31
C GLU A 1051 -13.16 -25.58 16.32
N GLY A 1052 -13.05 -25.27 15.03
CA GLY A 1052 -13.00 -26.30 14.01
C GLY A 1052 -13.30 -25.77 12.61
N ILE A 1053 -13.04 -26.61 11.63
CA ILE A 1053 -13.38 -26.38 10.24
C ILE A 1053 -13.80 -27.68 9.57
N GLY A 1054 -14.82 -27.61 8.73
CA GLY A 1054 -15.20 -28.70 7.84
C GLY A 1054 -15.69 -28.16 6.50
N GLN A 1055 -15.31 -28.85 5.42
CA GLN A 1055 -15.74 -28.57 4.05
C GLN A 1055 -16.20 -29.86 3.39
N VAL A 1056 -17.27 -29.77 2.61
CA VAL A 1056 -17.78 -30.85 1.77
C VAL A 1056 -17.88 -30.39 0.32
N VAL A 1057 -17.55 -31.27 -0.62
CA VAL A 1057 -17.73 -31.07 -2.06
C VAL A 1057 -19.05 -31.69 -2.47
N LEU A 1058 -19.92 -30.87 -3.04
CA LEU A 1058 -21.27 -31.22 -3.47
C LEU A 1058 -21.38 -31.12 -4.98
N GLU A 1059 -22.00 -32.11 -5.59
CA GLU A 1059 -22.44 -32.05 -6.99
C GLU A 1059 -23.75 -32.82 -7.17
N ARG A 1060 -24.34 -32.71 -8.36
CA ARG A 1060 -25.49 -33.54 -8.71
C ARG A 1060 -25.06 -34.99 -8.95
N ARG A 1061 -25.89 -35.96 -8.61
CA ARG A 1061 -25.56 -37.39 -8.76
C ARG A 1061 -25.25 -37.75 -10.21
N SER A 1062 -25.96 -37.18 -11.18
CA SER A 1062 -25.64 -37.43 -12.59
C SER A 1062 -24.26 -36.89 -12.99
N ASP A 1063 -23.83 -35.77 -12.40
CA ASP A 1063 -22.51 -35.18 -12.63
C ASP A 1063 -21.41 -36.05 -12.00
N ALA A 1064 -21.59 -36.48 -10.74
CA ALA A 1064 -20.66 -37.40 -10.08
C ALA A 1064 -20.45 -38.68 -10.88
N LEU A 1065 -21.54 -39.28 -11.37
CA LEU A 1065 -21.47 -40.49 -12.19
C LEU A 1065 -20.81 -40.24 -13.55
N ARG A 1066 -21.07 -39.09 -14.17
CA ARG A 1066 -20.46 -38.71 -15.45
C ARG A 1066 -18.96 -38.48 -15.30
N ASN A 1067 -18.56 -37.81 -14.24
CA ASN A 1067 -17.17 -37.43 -13.96
C ASN A 1067 -16.37 -38.59 -13.33
N GLY A 1068 -17.06 -39.64 -12.87
CA GLY A 1068 -16.45 -40.81 -12.22
C GLY A 1068 -16.03 -40.55 -10.77
N HIS A 1069 -16.62 -39.55 -10.11
CA HIS A 1069 -16.34 -39.22 -8.73
C HIS A 1069 -17.02 -40.21 -7.77
N ARG A 1070 -16.36 -40.49 -6.64
CA ARG A 1070 -16.88 -41.40 -5.62
C ARG A 1070 -17.97 -40.71 -4.81
N ILE A 1071 -19.17 -41.27 -4.81
CA ILE A 1071 -20.26 -40.80 -3.93
C ILE A 1071 -20.02 -41.32 -2.51
N LEU A 1072 -19.82 -40.40 -1.56
CA LEU A 1072 -19.65 -40.70 -0.14
C LEU A 1072 -21.00 -40.82 0.57
N ALA A 1073 -21.91 -39.90 0.28
CA ALA A 1073 -23.29 -39.92 0.79
C ALA A 1073 -24.24 -39.16 -0.14
N VAL A 1074 -25.55 -39.40 0.03
CA VAL A 1074 -26.62 -38.70 -0.68
C VAL A 1074 -27.32 -37.76 0.29
N VAL A 1075 -27.40 -36.47 -0.06
CA VAL A 1075 -28.17 -35.49 0.72
C VAL A 1075 -29.61 -35.51 0.22
N ARG A 1076 -30.48 -36.18 0.97
CA ARG A 1076 -31.88 -36.41 0.55
C ARG A 1076 -32.74 -35.15 0.58
N GLY A 1077 -32.57 -34.30 1.58
CA GLY A 1077 -33.30 -33.04 1.73
C GLY A 1077 -32.71 -32.20 2.85
N SER A 1078 -33.04 -30.91 2.84
CA SER A 1078 -32.64 -29.94 3.86
C SER A 1078 -33.71 -28.86 3.97
N ALA A 1079 -33.78 -28.20 5.13
CA ALA A 1079 -34.68 -27.09 5.37
C ALA A 1079 -34.07 -26.12 6.38
N VAL A 1080 -34.45 -24.84 6.27
CA VAL A 1080 -34.08 -23.77 7.18
C VAL A 1080 -35.36 -23.01 7.55
N ASN A 1081 -35.52 -22.64 8.82
CA ASN A 1081 -36.58 -21.74 9.25
C ASN A 1081 -36.06 -20.77 10.32
N GLN A 1082 -36.99 -20.05 10.93
CA GLN A 1082 -36.71 -19.14 12.02
C GLN A 1082 -37.75 -19.34 13.12
N ASP A 1083 -37.33 -19.18 14.36
CA ASP A 1083 -38.16 -19.38 15.55
C ASP A 1083 -39.31 -18.38 15.62
N GLY A 1084 -39.10 -17.16 15.09
CA GLY A 1084 -40.03 -16.05 15.20
C GLY A 1084 -40.02 -15.43 16.60
N ALA A 1085 -41.12 -14.79 16.99
CA ALA A 1085 -41.22 -14.22 18.34
C ALA A 1085 -41.34 -15.33 19.39
N SER A 1086 -40.33 -15.48 20.25
CA SER A 1086 -40.27 -16.43 21.37
C SER A 1086 -40.07 -15.70 22.71
N ASN A 1087 -39.80 -16.44 23.81
CA ASN A 1087 -39.62 -15.89 25.16
C ASN A 1087 -38.29 -15.13 25.37
N GLY A 1088 -37.52 -14.89 24.31
CA GLY A 1088 -36.29 -14.12 24.32
C GLY A 1088 -35.54 -14.35 23.00
N LEU A 1089 -34.74 -13.38 22.55
CA LEU A 1089 -34.03 -13.49 21.26
C LEU A 1089 -33.18 -14.77 21.16
N THR A 1090 -32.64 -15.23 22.28
CA THR A 1090 -31.76 -16.40 22.39
C THR A 1090 -32.45 -17.64 22.94
N ALA A 1091 -33.76 -17.58 23.19
CA ALA A 1091 -34.52 -18.70 23.74
C ALA A 1091 -35.01 -19.63 22.62
N PRO A 1092 -34.66 -20.92 22.63
CA PRO A 1092 -35.03 -21.87 21.58
C PRO A 1092 -36.54 -22.17 21.55
N ASN A 1093 -37.07 -22.52 20.38
CA ASN A 1093 -38.50 -22.82 20.20
C ASN A 1093 -38.80 -24.24 19.68
N GLY A 1094 -39.29 -25.12 20.55
CA GLY A 1094 -39.64 -26.50 20.20
C GLY A 1094 -40.61 -26.66 19.01
N PRO A 1095 -41.74 -25.94 18.95
CA PRO A 1095 -42.64 -25.97 17.79
C PRO A 1095 -41.97 -25.59 16.46
N SER A 1096 -41.04 -24.64 16.45
CA SER A 1096 -40.26 -24.26 15.27
C SER A 1096 -39.31 -25.36 14.85
N GLN A 1097 -38.64 -26.03 15.80
CA GLN A 1097 -37.82 -27.21 15.51
C GLN A 1097 -38.65 -28.37 14.91
N GLN A 1098 -39.86 -28.62 15.42
CA GLN A 1098 -40.76 -29.61 14.79
C GLN A 1098 -41.14 -29.21 13.36
N ARG A 1099 -41.36 -27.92 13.08
CA ARG A 1099 -41.66 -27.43 11.73
C ARG A 1099 -40.49 -27.64 10.77
N VAL A 1100 -39.26 -27.33 11.19
CA VAL A 1100 -38.09 -27.50 10.32
C VAL A 1100 -37.80 -28.98 10.04
N ILE A 1101 -37.97 -29.85 11.03
CA ILE A 1101 -37.87 -31.31 10.86
C ILE A 1101 -38.87 -31.81 9.81
N ARG A 1102 -40.15 -31.41 9.94
CA ARG A 1102 -41.19 -31.80 8.97
C ARG A 1102 -40.91 -31.23 7.58
N ALA A 1103 -40.38 -30.02 7.48
CA ALA A 1103 -40.00 -29.41 6.21
C ALA A 1103 -38.83 -30.14 5.54
N ALA A 1104 -37.81 -30.54 6.29
CA ALA A 1104 -36.67 -31.31 5.79
C ALA A 1104 -37.12 -32.70 5.30
N LEU A 1105 -37.99 -33.37 6.04
CA LEU A 1105 -38.61 -34.65 5.65
C LEU A 1105 -39.45 -34.51 4.37
N ALA A 1106 -40.25 -33.45 4.27
CA ALA A 1106 -41.02 -33.15 3.07
C ALA A 1106 -40.12 -32.89 1.85
N SER A 1107 -39.05 -32.10 2.03
CA SER A 1107 -38.04 -31.86 0.98
C SER A 1107 -37.35 -33.16 0.53
N ALA A 1108 -37.16 -34.10 1.47
CA ALA A 1108 -36.56 -35.39 1.19
C ALA A 1108 -37.51 -36.43 0.57
N GLY A 1109 -38.83 -36.19 0.63
CA GLY A 1109 -39.85 -37.18 0.30
C GLY A 1109 -39.81 -38.39 1.25
N LEU A 1110 -39.58 -38.16 2.54
CA LEU A 1110 -39.44 -39.19 3.57
C LEU A 1110 -40.47 -39.01 4.69
N SER A 1111 -40.80 -40.11 5.37
CA SER A 1111 -41.59 -40.11 6.61
C SER A 1111 -40.69 -40.08 7.86
N VAL A 1112 -41.27 -39.85 9.04
CA VAL A 1112 -40.51 -39.82 10.30
C VAL A 1112 -39.81 -41.15 10.62
N SER A 1113 -40.42 -42.30 10.29
CA SER A 1113 -39.88 -43.64 10.52
C SER A 1113 -38.84 -44.09 9.49
N ASP A 1114 -38.61 -43.27 8.45
CA ASP A 1114 -37.56 -43.51 7.45
C ASP A 1114 -36.16 -43.11 7.91
N VAL A 1115 -36.01 -42.39 9.03
CA VAL A 1115 -34.73 -41.92 9.56
C VAL A 1115 -34.33 -42.76 10.77
N ASP A 1116 -33.14 -43.37 10.77
CA ASP A 1116 -32.71 -44.33 11.81
C ASP A 1116 -32.06 -43.67 13.01
N ALA A 1117 -31.31 -42.60 12.77
CA ALA A 1117 -30.57 -41.88 13.79
C ALA A 1117 -30.62 -40.36 13.57
N VAL A 1118 -30.49 -39.58 14.64
CA VAL A 1118 -30.31 -38.13 14.57
C VAL A 1118 -29.03 -37.76 15.31
N GLU A 1119 -28.17 -37.05 14.58
CA GLU A 1119 -27.05 -36.31 15.14
C GLU A 1119 -27.55 -34.91 15.49
N ALA A 1120 -27.81 -34.70 16.78
CA ALA A 1120 -28.52 -33.51 17.25
C ALA A 1120 -27.62 -32.28 17.36
N HIS A 1121 -28.26 -31.12 17.55
CA HIS A 1121 -27.55 -29.93 17.97
C HIS A 1121 -26.98 -30.11 19.38
N GLY A 1122 -27.75 -30.63 20.35
CA GLY A 1122 -27.32 -31.20 21.62
C GLY A 1122 -26.08 -30.53 22.23
N THR A 1123 -26.25 -29.29 22.73
CA THR A 1123 -25.15 -28.45 23.22
C THR A 1123 -24.77 -28.73 24.67
N GLY A 1124 -25.56 -29.51 25.40
CA GLY A 1124 -25.37 -29.74 26.83
C GLY A 1124 -25.99 -28.63 27.68
N THR A 1125 -26.95 -27.89 27.15
CA THR A 1125 -27.59 -26.78 27.87
C THR A 1125 -28.86 -27.25 28.60
N PRO A 1126 -29.13 -26.76 29.82
CA PRO A 1126 -30.24 -27.23 30.63
C PRO A 1126 -31.62 -26.90 30.03
N LEU A 1127 -31.70 -25.90 29.15
CA LEU A 1127 -32.94 -25.51 28.47
C LEU A 1127 -33.02 -26.02 27.03
N GLY A 1128 -31.92 -25.95 26.26
CA GLY A 1128 -31.92 -26.29 24.84
C GLY A 1128 -32.09 -27.78 24.58
N ASP A 1129 -31.37 -28.61 25.34
CA ASP A 1129 -31.38 -30.06 25.15
C ASP A 1129 -32.78 -30.66 25.40
N PRO A 1130 -33.53 -30.28 26.47
CA PRO A 1130 -34.90 -30.77 26.63
C PRO A 1130 -35.85 -30.33 25.52
N ILE A 1131 -35.70 -29.11 25.01
CA ILE A 1131 -36.56 -28.59 23.92
C ILE A 1131 -36.30 -29.36 22.62
N GLU A 1132 -35.05 -29.64 22.31
CA GLU A 1132 -34.69 -30.45 21.14
C GLU A 1132 -35.16 -31.89 21.28
N ALA A 1133 -34.90 -32.53 22.43
CA ALA A 1133 -35.36 -33.91 22.67
C ALA A 1133 -36.88 -34.04 22.55
N GLN A 1134 -37.65 -33.09 23.10
CA GLN A 1134 -39.11 -33.07 22.96
C GLN A 1134 -39.55 -32.86 21.50
N ALA A 1135 -38.86 -32.02 20.72
CA ALA A 1135 -39.16 -31.85 19.31
C ALA A 1135 -38.91 -33.13 18.50
N LEU A 1136 -37.83 -33.85 18.80
CA LEU A 1136 -37.51 -35.15 18.20
C LEU A 1136 -38.53 -36.22 18.61
N LEU A 1137 -38.89 -36.33 19.90
CA LEU A 1137 -39.94 -37.23 20.39
C LEU A 1137 -41.28 -36.98 19.69
N ALA A 1138 -41.68 -35.71 19.55
CA ALA A 1138 -42.93 -35.30 18.89
C ALA A 1138 -42.92 -35.46 17.36
N THR A 1139 -41.78 -35.79 16.76
CA THR A 1139 -41.64 -36.00 15.31
C THR A 1139 -41.06 -37.37 15.02
N TYR A 1140 -39.73 -37.49 15.04
CA TYR A 1140 -39.01 -38.74 14.81
C TYR A 1140 -39.28 -39.84 15.82
N GLY A 1141 -39.83 -39.56 17.00
CA GLY A 1141 -40.21 -40.60 17.98
C GLY A 1141 -41.57 -41.26 17.72
N GLN A 1142 -42.30 -40.84 16.69
CA GLN A 1142 -43.66 -41.30 16.41
C GLN A 1142 -43.71 -42.33 15.25
N ASP A 1143 -44.70 -43.21 15.28
CA ASP A 1143 -45.00 -44.21 14.24
C ASP A 1143 -43.85 -45.18 13.92
N ARG A 1144 -43.19 -45.74 14.95
CA ARG A 1144 -41.99 -46.59 14.80
C ARG A 1144 -42.13 -47.94 15.47
N SER A 1145 -41.37 -48.90 14.93
CA SER A 1145 -41.14 -50.23 15.51
C SER A 1145 -39.73 -50.41 16.07
N THR A 1146 -38.81 -49.53 15.67
CA THR A 1146 -37.45 -49.44 16.19
C THR A 1146 -37.18 -48.00 16.64
N PRO A 1147 -36.62 -47.81 17.85
CA PRO A 1147 -36.32 -46.49 18.37
C PRO A 1147 -35.45 -45.67 17.43
N LEU A 1148 -35.65 -44.35 17.41
CA LEU A 1148 -34.69 -43.43 16.81
C LEU A 1148 -33.45 -43.33 17.70
N LEU A 1149 -32.27 -43.53 17.13
CA LEU A 1149 -31.01 -43.41 17.87
C LEU A 1149 -30.53 -41.95 17.90
N LEU A 1150 -30.26 -41.41 19.08
CA LEU A 1150 -29.93 -39.99 19.29
C LEU A 1150 -28.52 -39.82 19.88
N GLY A 1151 -27.71 -38.93 19.29
CA GLY A 1151 -26.39 -38.59 19.83
C GLY A 1151 -25.88 -37.19 19.45
N SER A 1152 -24.71 -36.84 19.96
CA SER A 1152 -24.04 -35.55 19.70
C SER A 1152 -22.51 -35.65 19.74
N ILE A 1153 -21.85 -35.23 18.67
CA ILE A 1153 -20.39 -35.13 18.49
C ILE A 1153 -19.77 -34.10 19.43
N LYS A 1154 -20.57 -33.14 19.91
CA LYS A 1154 -20.10 -32.09 20.83
C LYS A 1154 -19.61 -32.68 22.15
N SER A 1155 -20.07 -33.88 22.51
CA SER A 1155 -19.57 -34.61 23.66
C SER A 1155 -18.10 -35.05 23.52
N ASN A 1156 -17.56 -35.13 22.30
CA ASN A 1156 -16.16 -35.44 22.02
C ASN A 1156 -15.32 -34.18 21.82
N ILE A 1157 -15.77 -33.27 20.95
CA ILE A 1157 -14.94 -32.14 20.47
C ILE A 1157 -15.37 -30.77 21.00
N GLY A 1158 -16.41 -30.71 21.83
CA GLY A 1158 -17.08 -29.46 22.18
C GLY A 1158 -17.93 -28.89 21.04
N HIS A 1159 -18.51 -27.72 21.25
CA HIS A 1159 -19.30 -27.01 20.25
C HIS A 1159 -18.40 -26.18 19.34
N SER A 1160 -18.02 -26.75 18.20
CA SER A 1160 -17.21 -26.10 17.15
C SER A 1160 -17.96 -25.02 16.35
N GLN A 1161 -18.92 -24.34 16.98
CA GLN A 1161 -19.42 -23.07 16.50
C GLN A 1161 -19.98 -23.12 15.06
N ALA A 1162 -19.55 -22.24 14.13
CA ALA A 1162 -20.09 -22.22 12.76
C ALA A 1162 -19.76 -23.52 12.00
N ALA A 1163 -18.70 -24.24 12.39
CA ALA A 1163 -18.32 -25.55 11.85
C ALA A 1163 -19.06 -26.74 12.47
N ALA A 1164 -19.94 -26.53 13.47
CA ALA A 1164 -20.57 -27.62 14.22
C ALA A 1164 -21.51 -28.49 13.38
N GLY A 1165 -22.28 -27.87 12.48
CA GLY A 1165 -23.22 -28.58 11.60
C GLY A 1165 -22.51 -29.53 10.64
N VAL A 1166 -21.46 -29.05 9.98
CA VAL A 1166 -20.65 -29.88 9.06
C VAL A 1166 -19.86 -30.97 9.81
N ALA A 1167 -19.43 -30.75 11.06
CA ALA A 1167 -18.81 -31.80 11.89
C ALA A 1167 -19.76 -33.00 12.07
N SER A 1168 -21.02 -32.71 12.40
CA SER A 1168 -22.09 -33.70 12.52
C SER A 1168 -22.35 -34.43 11.19
N VAL A 1169 -22.33 -33.73 10.05
CA VAL A 1169 -22.46 -34.35 8.72
C VAL A 1169 -21.29 -35.31 8.45
N ILE A 1170 -20.04 -34.87 8.66
CA ILE A 1170 -18.85 -35.69 8.40
C ILE A 1170 -18.87 -36.96 9.27
N LYS A 1171 -19.15 -36.83 10.58
CA LYS A 1171 -19.32 -37.98 11.49
C LYS A 1171 -20.39 -38.94 10.97
N MET A 1172 -21.54 -38.41 10.54
CA MET A 1172 -22.64 -39.27 10.08
C MET A 1172 -22.36 -39.96 8.74
N VAL A 1173 -21.61 -39.32 7.84
CA VAL A 1173 -21.11 -39.98 6.62
C VAL A 1173 -20.19 -41.15 6.98
N GLN A 1174 -19.27 -40.97 7.93
CA GLN A 1174 -18.40 -42.05 8.40
C GLN A 1174 -19.20 -43.17 9.11
N ALA A 1175 -20.16 -42.81 9.97
CA ALA A 1175 -21.05 -43.77 10.62
C ALA A 1175 -21.87 -44.61 9.63
N LEU A 1176 -22.36 -44.00 8.54
CA LEU A 1176 -23.05 -44.70 7.45
C LEU A 1176 -22.12 -45.71 6.75
N HIS A 1177 -20.88 -45.30 6.48
CA HIS A 1177 -19.86 -46.12 5.84
C HIS A 1177 -19.48 -47.34 6.69
N HIS A 1178 -19.24 -47.12 7.99
CA HIS A 1178 -18.85 -48.17 8.93
C HIS A 1178 -20.05 -49.00 9.45
N GLY A 1179 -21.27 -48.49 9.33
CA GLY A 1179 -22.46 -49.14 9.88
C GLY A 1179 -22.48 -49.21 11.40
N VAL A 1180 -21.93 -48.18 12.05
CA VAL A 1180 -21.79 -48.08 13.51
C VAL A 1180 -22.18 -46.68 13.94
N LEU A 1181 -22.88 -46.57 15.06
CA LEU A 1181 -23.26 -45.33 15.71
C LEU A 1181 -22.48 -45.22 17.03
N PRO A 1182 -21.52 -44.28 17.12
CA PRO A 1182 -20.69 -44.11 18.31
C PRO A 1182 -21.47 -43.60 19.52
N ARG A 1183 -20.97 -43.93 20.72
CA ARG A 1183 -21.44 -43.42 22.00
C ARG A 1183 -21.39 -41.89 22.08
N THR A 1184 -22.37 -41.28 22.71
CA THR A 1184 -22.31 -39.88 23.18
C THR A 1184 -21.71 -39.85 24.59
N LEU A 1185 -20.62 -39.13 24.77
CA LEU A 1185 -19.89 -39.07 26.03
C LEU A 1185 -20.66 -38.27 27.09
N HIS A 1186 -20.25 -38.46 28.35
CA HIS A 1186 -20.75 -37.72 29.53
C HIS A 1186 -22.24 -37.85 29.86
N ILE A 1187 -22.98 -38.76 29.22
CA ILE A 1187 -24.31 -39.15 29.66
C ILE A 1187 -24.17 -40.05 30.90
N THR A 1188 -24.40 -39.48 32.07
CA THR A 1188 -24.46 -40.23 33.34
C THR A 1188 -25.82 -40.91 33.48
N GLU A 1189 -26.88 -40.11 33.45
CA GLU A 1189 -28.26 -40.52 33.27
C GLU A 1189 -28.97 -39.56 32.30
N PRO A 1190 -30.00 -40.03 31.55
CA PRO A 1190 -30.81 -39.16 30.68
C PRO A 1190 -31.47 -38.04 31.48
N SER A 1191 -31.58 -36.85 30.89
CA SER A 1191 -32.18 -35.69 31.57
C SER A 1191 -33.60 -35.96 32.06
N SER A 1192 -33.85 -35.67 33.34
CA SER A 1192 -35.16 -35.74 34.00
C SER A 1192 -36.13 -34.65 33.53
N HIS A 1193 -35.64 -33.65 32.80
CA HIS A 1193 -36.44 -32.59 32.18
C HIS A 1193 -37.09 -33.00 30.84
N VAL A 1194 -36.86 -34.23 30.40
CA VAL A 1194 -37.43 -34.81 29.17
C VAL A 1194 -38.34 -35.98 29.52
N ASP A 1195 -39.55 -35.96 28.98
CA ASP A 1195 -40.46 -37.11 29.03
C ASP A 1195 -40.09 -38.12 27.93
N TRP A 1196 -39.09 -38.96 28.21
CA TRP A 1196 -38.60 -39.97 27.26
C TRP A 1196 -39.63 -41.05 26.92
N GLU A 1197 -40.72 -41.19 27.70
CA GLU A 1197 -41.80 -42.15 27.41
C GLU A 1197 -42.81 -41.62 26.36
N ALA A 1198 -42.73 -40.34 25.98
CA ALA A 1198 -43.63 -39.70 25.01
C ALA A 1198 -43.46 -40.16 23.55
N GLY A 1199 -42.38 -40.90 23.25
CA GLY A 1199 -42.07 -41.41 21.92
C GLY A 1199 -40.87 -42.36 21.95
N ASP A 1200 -40.62 -43.04 20.83
CA ASP A 1200 -39.59 -44.08 20.74
C ASP A 1200 -38.24 -43.50 20.28
N VAL A 1201 -37.53 -42.84 21.21
CA VAL A 1201 -36.18 -42.27 21.02
C VAL A 1201 -35.23 -42.82 22.08
N GLU A 1202 -34.07 -43.31 21.66
CA GLU A 1202 -33.06 -43.90 22.54
C GLU A 1202 -31.72 -43.15 22.41
N LEU A 1203 -31.18 -42.69 23.54
CA LEU A 1203 -29.86 -42.06 23.59
C LEU A 1203 -28.74 -43.09 23.36
N LEU A 1204 -27.74 -42.71 22.57
CA LEU A 1204 -26.53 -43.49 22.33
C LEU A 1204 -25.60 -43.49 23.55
N THR A 1205 -26.02 -44.16 24.63
CA THR A 1205 -25.23 -44.33 25.87
C THR A 1205 -24.09 -45.34 25.75
N ALA A 1206 -24.06 -46.10 24.66
CA ALA A 1206 -22.98 -47.00 24.24
C ALA A 1206 -22.91 -47.05 22.71
N THR A 1207 -21.74 -47.41 22.16
CA THR A 1207 -21.55 -47.63 20.73
C THR A 1207 -22.41 -48.81 20.24
N ARG A 1208 -23.13 -48.65 19.13
CA ARG A 1208 -24.05 -49.66 18.57
C ARG A 1208 -23.84 -49.89 17.08
N SER A 1209 -24.12 -51.10 16.62
CA SER A 1209 -24.27 -51.34 15.19
C SER A 1209 -25.52 -50.62 14.65
N TRP A 1210 -25.44 -50.14 13.41
CA TRP A 1210 -26.59 -49.54 12.75
C TRP A 1210 -27.74 -50.57 12.63
N PRO A 1211 -29.00 -50.20 12.89
CA PRO A 1211 -30.14 -51.10 12.76
C PRO A 1211 -30.19 -51.82 11.40
N SER A 1212 -30.53 -53.10 11.41
CA SER A 1212 -30.74 -53.86 10.17
C SER A 1212 -32.09 -53.45 9.56
N VAL A 1213 -32.04 -52.75 8.43
CA VAL A 1213 -33.22 -52.23 7.71
C VAL A 1213 -33.18 -52.64 6.24
N ASP A 1214 -34.35 -52.94 5.65
CA ASP A 1214 -34.49 -53.33 4.22
C ASP A 1214 -34.46 -52.12 3.26
N ARG A 1215 -33.95 -50.98 3.71
CA ARG A 1215 -33.82 -49.72 2.97
C ARG A 1215 -32.44 -49.10 3.21
N PRO A 1216 -32.01 -48.09 2.43
CA PRO A 1216 -30.79 -47.37 2.75
C PRO A 1216 -30.81 -46.82 4.18
N ARG A 1217 -29.67 -46.94 4.87
CA ARG A 1217 -29.41 -46.31 6.16
C ARG A 1217 -29.55 -44.81 6.03
N ARG A 1218 -30.23 -44.17 6.98
CA ARG A 1218 -30.53 -42.72 6.92
C ARG A 1218 -30.39 -42.08 8.28
N ALA A 1219 -29.79 -40.90 8.30
CA ALA A 1219 -29.73 -40.07 9.50
C ALA A 1219 -30.18 -38.64 9.22
N GLY A 1220 -30.68 -37.99 10.26
CA GLY A 1220 -30.90 -36.54 10.31
C GLY A 1220 -29.75 -35.85 11.03
N VAL A 1221 -29.51 -34.59 10.68
CA VAL A 1221 -28.56 -33.70 11.36
C VAL A 1221 -29.27 -32.38 11.66
N SER A 1222 -29.17 -31.88 12.89
CA SER A 1222 -29.75 -30.59 13.30
C SER A 1222 -28.69 -29.63 13.84
N SER A 1223 -28.91 -28.34 13.62
CA SER A 1223 -28.14 -27.25 14.23
C SER A 1223 -29.05 -26.04 14.43
N PHE A 1224 -28.95 -25.37 15.58
CA PHE A 1224 -29.77 -24.20 15.91
C PHE A 1224 -28.88 -23.01 16.28
N GLY A 1225 -29.10 -21.88 15.62
CA GLY A 1225 -28.39 -20.64 15.85
C GLY A 1225 -28.97 -19.87 17.03
N VAL A 1226 -28.11 -19.10 17.71
CA VAL A 1226 -28.50 -18.32 18.90
C VAL A 1226 -29.55 -17.24 18.62
N SER A 1227 -29.78 -16.86 17.35
CA SER A 1227 -30.81 -15.91 16.93
C SER A 1227 -32.13 -16.57 16.54
N GLY A 1228 -32.28 -17.89 16.71
CA GLY A 1228 -33.48 -18.65 16.38
C GLY A 1228 -33.51 -19.24 14.96
N THR A 1229 -32.39 -19.22 14.21
CA THR A 1229 -32.26 -19.90 12.91
C THR A 1229 -31.83 -21.34 13.09
#